data_AF-A0A418F1V2-F1
#
_entry.id   AF-A0A418F1V2-F1
#
_cell.length_a   1.000
_cell.length_b   1.000
_cell.length_c   1.000
_cell.angle_alpha   90.00
_cell.angle_beta   90.00
_cell.angle_gamma   90.00
#
_symmetry.space_group_name_H-M   'P 1'
#
loop_
_entity.id
_entity.type
_entity.pdbx_description
1 polymer ?
#
loop_
_entity_poly.entity_id
_entity_poly.type
_entity_poly.pdbx_seq_one_letter_code
_entity_poly.pdbx_strand_id
1 'polypeptide(L)'
;MLQAASRVSRAVSSTGARAFSGKGAYTIVDHEFDAVVVGAGGAGLRAAMGCAEAGFKTACITKLFPTRSHTVAAQGGINAALANMTEDDWRWHMYDTVKGSDWLGDQDAIHYMCKEAPRAVLELEAYGLPFSRTDEGKIYQRAFGGQSLDYGKGGQAYRCACAADRTGHAMLHTLYGRSLAFDTEYFIEYFALDLIMNDEGECCGVIALNMEDGTIHRFHTNNTVLATGGYGRAYFSCTSAHTCTGDGTGMALRAGIPLQDPEFVQFHPTGIYGAGCLITEGSRGEGGILRNSEGERFMERYAPSAKDLASRDVVSRAMTMEIREGRGVGKEKDHIYLHLDHLPPELLAERLPGISETAAIFAGVDVTKEPIPVLPTVHYNMGGIPTNYFGEVVVPDTTGLPDVNKTYPDKVVKGLFAAGEAASASVHGANRLGANSLLDIVVFGRAAALRIADISKPGEAKRPLPRNAGDQSLHMVDTIRYANGAIPTAELRLEMQKTMQSDAAVYRTQETLAEGVVKIDAITPKFKDIQVTDRSLIWNTDLIETIELKNLLACASATMHGAEARKESRGAHAREDFSARDDVNWMKHTLAYHDDETTKTHIAYRPVHYHTLDEDECKTVAPVARVEAALPPSLPASIAPLPVPGDGTTPFEDSLNLHAAGVEADGGIMHDAVNDDDRNEDIEVIPPSEAYLAQCYALGILSRVKFNDLDSFDLLKDKVRQLALRSGFRVRVQRPSSGHRRVWICKSKPQCPFAIIGNKNRRGVSLVTKLAHNHTLHSTADGVPALSLCEATTQEMATFVRNSDLYATSPAVAKITAQQISDVVHAKTGYHINAMRASRIKHLLLADPEQYTVAGMSVQCPKATAASTTTGITGWKSLAEAVWDGFMLVVNDPVTVQSVGIVAVKKMVSTFKKPFHKETLRSIVLMSCPNPEAPPSTTTNRPSPIKFLDAFHRHEQFGFFE
;
A
#
# COMPACT_ATOMS: atom_id res chain seq x y z
N MET A 1 -18.33 37.59 -29.64
CA MET A 1 -19.00 36.42 -29.04
C MET A 1 -19.34 36.61 -27.54
N LEU A 2 -19.69 37.83 -27.09
CA LEU A 2 -20.11 38.11 -25.70
C LEU A 2 -21.64 38.00 -25.47
N GLN A 3 -22.38 37.44 -26.43
CA GLN A 3 -23.82 37.14 -26.30
C GLN A 3 -24.16 35.66 -26.53
N ALA A 4 -23.17 34.81 -26.84
CA ALA A 4 -23.37 33.37 -26.99
C ALA A 4 -23.24 32.62 -25.65
N ALA A 5 -22.47 33.14 -24.70
CA ALA A 5 -22.29 32.55 -23.36
C ALA A 5 -23.53 32.68 -22.45
N SER A 6 -24.45 33.63 -22.70
CA SER A 6 -25.66 33.76 -21.87
C SER A 6 -26.81 32.84 -22.29
N ARG A 7 -26.79 32.29 -23.52
CA ARG A 7 -27.87 31.43 -24.04
C ARG A 7 -27.74 29.95 -23.72
N VAL A 8 -26.57 29.49 -23.28
CA VAL A 8 -26.39 28.11 -22.78
C VAL A 8 -26.87 27.96 -21.32
N SER A 9 -26.94 29.06 -20.55
CA SER A 9 -27.46 29.05 -19.17
C SER A 9 -28.99 28.98 -19.03
N ARG A 10 -29.76 29.04 -20.13
CA ARG A 10 -31.24 29.16 -20.09
C ARG A 10 -32.02 28.02 -20.75
N ALA A 11 -31.38 26.95 -21.20
CA ALA A 11 -32.05 25.81 -21.84
C ALA A 11 -32.06 24.51 -21.01
N VAL A 12 -31.64 24.55 -19.74
CA VAL A 12 -31.70 23.38 -18.81
C VAL A 12 -32.67 23.64 -17.66
N SER A 13 -33.82 24.29 -17.92
CA SER A 13 -34.83 24.56 -16.88
C SER A 13 -36.20 23.92 -17.12
N SER A 14 -36.35 22.95 -18.02
CA SER A 14 -37.68 22.36 -18.24
C SER A 14 -37.69 20.93 -18.78
N THR A 15 -36.92 20.04 -18.16
CA THR A 15 -37.18 18.58 -18.21
C THR A 15 -36.82 17.97 -16.86
N GLY A 16 -37.81 17.91 -15.95
CA GLY A 16 -37.86 16.93 -14.87
C GLY A 16 -36.67 16.82 -13.92
N ALA A 17 -36.01 17.92 -13.54
CA ALA A 17 -35.09 17.89 -12.40
C ALA A 17 -35.90 17.68 -11.11
N ARG A 18 -35.92 16.44 -10.59
CA ARG A 18 -36.20 16.23 -9.16
C ARG A 18 -35.13 17.02 -8.42
N ALA A 19 -35.52 18.12 -7.79
CA ALA A 19 -34.66 18.86 -6.89
C ALA A 19 -34.14 17.89 -5.83
N PHE A 20 -32.86 17.53 -5.89
CA PHE A 20 -32.20 16.74 -4.86
C PHE A 20 -32.13 17.62 -3.61
N SER A 21 -33.04 17.43 -2.66
CA SER A 21 -32.91 18.00 -1.33
C SER A 21 -31.87 17.18 -0.55
N GLY A 22 -30.60 17.24 -0.97
CA GLY A 22 -29.48 16.50 -0.37
C GLY A 22 -29.05 17.02 1.01
N LYS A 23 -29.62 18.14 1.48
CA LYS A 23 -29.47 18.58 2.88
C LYS A 23 -30.24 17.63 3.81
N GLY A 24 -29.64 16.47 4.10
CA GLY A 24 -30.17 15.50 5.08
C GLY A 24 -29.65 14.07 4.97
N ALA A 25 -29.03 13.65 3.87
CA ALA A 25 -28.61 12.25 3.68
C ALA A 25 -27.20 11.94 4.21
N TYR A 26 -26.30 12.92 4.16
CA TYR A 26 -24.90 12.80 4.61
C TYR A 26 -24.62 13.83 5.71
N THR A 27 -23.94 13.39 6.76
CA THR A 27 -23.38 14.31 7.76
C THR A 27 -22.09 14.89 7.19
N ILE A 28 -22.03 16.22 7.08
CA ILE A 28 -20.87 16.95 6.57
C ILE A 28 -20.16 17.61 7.75
N VAL A 29 -18.86 17.35 7.89
CA VAL A 29 -17.99 17.95 8.91
C VAL A 29 -16.99 18.87 8.22
N ASP A 30 -16.98 20.14 8.61
CA ASP A 30 -16.06 21.13 8.06
C ASP A 30 -14.83 21.28 8.96
N HIS A 31 -13.66 21.34 8.33
CA HIS A 31 -12.36 21.53 8.96
C HIS A 31 -11.64 22.70 8.33
N GLU A 32 -10.92 23.48 9.15
CA GLU A 32 -10.00 24.51 8.67
C GLU A 32 -8.56 24.20 9.07
N PHE A 33 -7.68 24.24 8.08
CA PHE A 33 -6.24 24.02 8.20
C PHE A 33 -5.47 25.05 7.36
N ASP A 34 -4.20 25.26 7.68
CA ASP A 34 -3.32 26.12 6.88
C ASP A 34 -2.71 25.34 5.69
N ALA A 35 -2.51 24.03 5.88
CA ALA A 35 -2.09 23.09 4.85
C ALA A 35 -2.81 21.74 4.99
N VAL A 36 -3.17 21.13 3.86
CA VAL A 36 -3.73 19.77 3.80
C VAL A 36 -2.86 18.93 2.88
N VAL A 37 -2.41 17.78 3.34
CA VAL A 37 -1.65 16.81 2.55
C VAL A 37 -2.51 15.57 2.35
N VAL A 38 -2.70 15.15 1.09
CA VAL A 38 -3.46 13.96 0.72
C VAL A 38 -2.50 12.86 0.30
N GLY A 39 -2.40 11.83 1.13
CA GLY A 39 -1.46 10.71 1.03
C GLY A 39 -0.45 10.72 2.17
N ALA A 40 -0.17 9.54 2.72
CA ALA A 40 0.80 9.33 3.81
C ALA A 40 1.91 8.33 3.44
N GLY A 41 2.28 8.27 2.16
CA GLY A 41 3.54 7.68 1.71
C GLY A 41 4.73 8.56 2.08
N GLY A 42 5.93 8.24 1.58
CA GLY A 42 7.13 9.01 1.94
C GLY A 42 7.03 10.50 1.59
N ALA A 43 6.47 10.86 0.43
CA ALA A 43 6.28 12.26 0.02
C ALA A 43 5.31 12.99 0.95
N GLY A 44 4.15 12.37 1.19
CA GLY A 44 3.10 12.96 2.01
C GLY A 44 3.53 13.15 3.47
N LEU A 45 4.20 12.15 4.06
CA LEU A 45 4.75 12.29 5.41
C LEU A 45 5.83 13.39 5.47
N ARG A 46 6.72 13.46 4.47
CA ARG A 46 7.77 14.47 4.43
C ARG A 46 7.22 15.89 4.25
N ALA A 47 6.18 16.05 3.45
CA ALA A 47 5.47 17.32 3.26
C ALA A 47 4.70 17.72 4.53
N ALA A 48 3.89 16.82 5.08
CA ALA A 48 3.06 17.10 6.26
C ALA A 48 3.91 17.49 7.47
N MET A 49 4.97 16.72 7.76
CA MET A 49 5.87 17.07 8.86
C MET A 49 6.66 18.35 8.58
N GLY A 50 7.02 18.64 7.32
CA GLY A 50 7.69 19.88 6.95
C GLY A 50 6.80 21.11 7.16
N CYS A 51 5.52 21.04 6.79
CA CYS A 51 4.56 22.11 7.04
C CYS A 51 4.34 22.33 8.54
N ALA A 52 4.17 21.25 9.31
CA ALA A 52 4.01 21.32 10.75
C ALA A 52 5.26 21.87 11.46
N GLU A 53 6.47 21.47 11.01
CA GLU A 53 7.75 22.01 11.48
C GLU A 53 7.87 23.52 11.21
N ALA A 54 7.34 24.00 10.08
CA ALA A 54 7.26 25.42 9.75
C ALA A 54 6.13 26.18 10.50
N GLY A 55 5.39 25.51 11.38
CA GLY A 55 4.35 26.11 12.23
C GLY A 55 2.95 26.15 11.62
N PHE A 56 2.73 25.53 10.45
CA PHE A 56 1.41 25.48 9.81
C PHE A 56 0.52 24.44 10.50
N LYS A 57 -0.73 24.81 10.79
CA LYS A 57 -1.74 23.82 11.21
C LYS A 57 -2.01 22.88 10.03
N THR A 58 -1.58 21.63 10.15
CA THR A 58 -1.49 20.71 9.00
C THR A 58 -2.34 19.46 9.21
N ALA A 59 -3.20 19.14 8.24
CA ALA A 59 -3.90 17.86 8.17
C ALA A 59 -3.22 16.91 7.18
N CYS A 60 -3.08 15.63 7.55
CA CYS A 60 -2.64 14.57 6.66
C CYS A 60 -3.76 13.54 6.48
N ILE A 61 -4.38 13.54 5.30
CA ILE A 61 -5.49 12.66 4.92
C ILE A 61 -4.92 11.44 4.20
N THR A 62 -5.28 10.24 4.63
CA THR A 62 -4.79 9.02 3.98
C THR A 62 -5.83 7.91 4.02
N LYS A 63 -6.04 7.24 2.87
CA LYS A 63 -6.97 6.10 2.77
C LYS A 63 -6.45 4.82 3.45
N LEU A 64 -5.17 4.81 3.83
CA LEU A 64 -4.52 3.70 4.54
C LEU A 64 -3.89 4.20 5.84
N PHE A 65 -3.68 3.29 6.78
CA PHE A 65 -2.68 3.54 7.81
C PHE A 65 -1.32 3.88 7.16
N PRO A 66 -0.60 4.96 7.57
CA PRO A 66 0.56 5.49 6.84
C PRO A 66 1.60 4.45 6.41
N THR A 67 1.98 3.52 7.30
CA THR A 67 3.02 2.50 7.00
C THR A 67 2.55 1.37 6.08
N ARG A 68 1.30 1.42 5.59
CA ARG A 68 0.77 0.52 4.56
C ARG A 68 0.86 1.11 3.15
N SER A 69 1.28 2.38 3.03
CA SER A 69 1.53 3.03 1.74
C SER A 69 2.59 2.28 0.93
N HIS A 70 2.49 2.29 -0.41
CA HIS A 70 3.35 1.48 -1.27
C HIS A 70 4.85 1.78 -1.15
N THR A 71 5.24 2.96 -0.65
CA THR A 71 6.64 3.26 -0.25
C THR A 71 7.25 2.15 0.62
N VAL A 72 6.46 1.47 1.47
CA VAL A 72 6.93 0.38 2.35
C VAL A 72 7.53 -0.79 1.57
N ALA A 73 7.09 -1.00 0.32
CA ALA A 73 7.51 -2.11 -0.52
C ALA A 73 8.74 -1.78 -1.38
N ALA A 74 9.28 -0.55 -1.32
CA ALA A 74 10.50 -0.24 -2.04
C ALA A 74 11.71 -0.95 -1.40
N GLN A 75 12.58 -1.50 -2.25
CA GLN A 75 13.63 -2.43 -1.81
C GLN A 75 15.03 -1.80 -1.95
N GLY A 76 15.43 -1.56 -3.20
CA GLY A 76 16.84 -1.40 -3.59
C GLY A 76 17.62 -0.26 -2.95
N GLY A 77 17.00 0.89 -2.68
CA GLY A 77 17.68 2.01 -2.02
C GLY A 77 17.19 3.40 -2.45
N ILE A 78 17.98 4.40 -2.06
CA ILE A 78 17.81 5.82 -2.35
C ILE A 78 19.16 6.38 -2.84
N ASN A 79 19.16 7.09 -3.97
CA ASN A 79 20.41 7.62 -4.52
C ASN A 79 20.84 8.92 -3.83
N ALA A 80 22.13 9.03 -3.52
CA ALA A 80 22.78 10.28 -3.16
C ALA A 80 24.29 10.18 -3.37
N ALA A 81 24.90 11.21 -3.95
CA ALA A 81 26.35 11.30 -4.11
C ALA A 81 27.05 11.61 -2.77
N LEU A 82 27.05 10.64 -1.85
CA LEU A 82 27.69 10.73 -0.54
C LEU A 82 29.19 10.41 -0.57
N ALA A 83 29.67 9.80 -1.65
CA ALA A 83 31.04 9.35 -1.82
C ALA A 83 31.55 8.41 -0.69
N ASN A 84 30.68 7.53 -0.17
CA ASN A 84 31.07 6.62 0.92
C ASN A 84 31.77 5.35 0.44
N MET A 85 31.62 5.00 -0.84
CA MET A 85 32.21 3.79 -1.45
C MET A 85 33.36 4.13 -2.41
N THR A 86 33.14 5.16 -3.22
CA THR A 86 34.10 5.72 -4.18
C THR A 86 33.93 7.23 -4.20
N GLU A 87 34.85 7.95 -4.82
CA GLU A 87 34.61 9.35 -5.20
C GLU A 87 33.29 9.44 -6.00
N ASP A 88 32.51 10.49 -5.74
CA ASP A 88 31.25 10.76 -6.43
C ASP A 88 30.96 12.27 -6.43
N ASP A 89 30.11 12.69 -7.35
CA ASP A 89 29.69 14.07 -7.51
C ASP A 89 28.21 14.14 -7.90
N TRP A 90 27.45 15.04 -7.27
CA TRP A 90 26.02 15.17 -7.54
C TRP A 90 25.73 15.58 -9.00
N ARG A 91 26.68 16.22 -9.68
CA ARG A 91 26.58 16.57 -11.11
C ARG A 91 26.71 15.34 -12.01
N TRP A 92 27.42 14.30 -11.57
CA TRP A 92 27.44 13.00 -12.26
C TRP A 92 26.09 12.29 -12.11
N HIS A 93 25.50 12.36 -10.92
CA HIS A 93 24.13 11.88 -10.69
C HIS A 93 23.09 12.65 -11.52
N MET A 94 23.23 13.97 -11.65
CA MET A 94 22.41 14.78 -12.57
C MET A 94 22.57 14.33 -14.01
N TYR A 95 23.80 14.15 -14.50
CA TYR A 95 24.05 13.66 -15.86
C TYR A 95 23.38 12.32 -16.13
N ASP A 96 23.56 11.35 -15.21
CA ASP A 96 22.92 10.04 -15.30
C ASP A 96 21.39 10.17 -15.34
N THR A 97 20.82 11.07 -14.53
CA THR A 97 19.37 11.27 -14.46
C THR A 97 18.84 11.92 -15.74
N VAL A 98 19.51 12.94 -16.30
CA VAL A 98 19.12 13.55 -17.58
C VAL A 98 19.20 12.52 -18.71
N LYS A 99 20.33 11.80 -18.82
CA LYS A 99 20.50 10.73 -19.81
C LYS A 99 19.47 9.61 -19.61
N GLY A 100 19.20 9.22 -18.37
CA GLY A 100 18.25 8.18 -17.99
C GLY A 100 16.81 8.54 -18.36
N SER A 101 16.44 9.80 -18.20
CA SER A 101 15.16 10.38 -18.61
C SER A 101 14.97 10.51 -20.13
N ASP A 102 16.02 10.20 -20.88
CA ASP A 102 16.11 10.35 -22.34
C ASP A 102 15.80 11.78 -22.80
N TRP A 103 16.35 12.75 -22.05
CA TRP A 103 16.20 14.20 -22.23
C TRP A 103 14.76 14.75 -22.16
N LEU A 104 13.79 13.93 -21.77
CA LEU A 104 12.44 14.40 -21.45
C LEU A 104 12.33 14.83 -19.97
N GLY A 105 13.40 14.76 -19.18
CA GLY A 105 13.41 15.29 -17.83
C GLY A 105 13.72 16.79 -17.81
N ASP A 106 12.96 17.53 -17.01
CA ASP A 106 13.15 18.96 -16.76
C ASP A 106 14.45 19.17 -15.95
N GLN A 107 15.46 19.81 -16.55
CA GLN A 107 16.82 19.85 -16.00
C GLN A 107 16.96 20.76 -14.77
N ASP A 108 16.08 21.74 -14.60
CA ASP A 108 15.95 22.56 -13.40
C ASP A 108 15.51 21.70 -12.20
N ALA A 109 14.48 20.87 -12.38
CA ALA A 109 14.01 19.93 -11.37
C ALA A 109 15.06 18.82 -11.08
N ILE A 110 15.73 18.29 -12.11
CA ILE A 110 16.79 17.28 -11.92
C ILE A 110 17.99 17.88 -11.19
N HIS A 111 18.40 19.11 -11.52
CA HIS A 111 19.44 19.84 -10.80
C HIS A 111 19.06 19.90 -9.32
N TYR A 112 17.87 20.45 -9.00
CA TYR A 112 17.38 20.56 -7.62
C TYR A 112 17.47 19.22 -6.89
N MET A 113 16.93 18.15 -7.49
CA MET A 113 16.89 16.82 -6.88
C MET A 113 18.27 16.25 -6.59
N CYS A 114 19.18 16.27 -7.56
CA CYS A 114 20.50 15.64 -7.40
C CYS A 114 21.37 16.43 -6.42
N LYS A 115 21.31 17.76 -6.46
CA LYS A 115 22.03 18.64 -5.52
C LYS A 115 21.54 18.47 -4.08
N GLU A 116 20.23 18.29 -3.88
CA GLU A 116 19.63 18.08 -2.56
C GLU A 116 19.80 16.66 -2.01
N ALA A 117 20.13 15.68 -2.86
CA ALA A 117 20.17 14.28 -2.49
C ALA A 117 21.08 13.95 -1.29
N PRO A 118 22.34 14.43 -1.22
CA PRO A 118 23.19 14.16 -0.05
C PRO A 118 22.57 14.66 1.24
N ARG A 119 22.01 15.88 1.24
CA ARG A 119 21.36 16.45 2.42
C ARG A 119 20.12 15.65 2.83
N ALA A 120 19.27 15.29 1.87
CA ALA A 120 18.05 14.55 2.14
C ALA A 120 18.33 13.16 2.74
N VAL A 121 19.34 12.44 2.22
CA VAL A 121 19.72 11.13 2.76
C VAL A 121 20.34 11.23 4.16
N LEU A 122 21.17 12.25 4.41
CA LEU A 122 21.71 12.50 5.75
C LEU A 122 20.63 12.94 6.75
N GLU A 123 19.61 13.69 6.31
CA GLU A 123 18.44 14.04 7.13
C GLU A 123 17.69 12.76 7.58
N LEU A 124 17.48 11.80 6.67
CA LEU A 124 16.88 10.52 7.00
C LEU A 124 17.71 9.70 8.00
N GLU A 125 19.04 9.68 7.83
CA GLU A 125 19.95 9.01 8.77
C GLU A 125 19.89 9.64 10.16
N ALA A 126 19.83 10.97 10.24
CA ALA A 126 19.67 11.71 11.48
C ALA A 126 18.32 11.46 12.17
N TYR A 127 17.27 11.13 11.41
CA TYR A 127 15.99 10.67 11.97
C TYR A 127 16.03 9.22 12.49
N GLY A 128 17.13 8.50 12.26
CA GLY A 128 17.34 7.14 12.74
C GLY A 128 17.08 6.07 11.68
N LEU A 129 17.06 6.40 10.38
CA LEU A 129 16.93 5.39 9.34
C LEU A 129 18.10 4.40 9.43
N PRO A 130 17.83 3.09 9.63
CA PRO A 130 18.87 2.09 9.85
C PRO A 130 19.53 1.65 8.54
N PHE A 131 20.24 2.57 7.88
CA PHE A 131 21.07 2.22 6.73
C PHE A 131 22.10 1.14 7.08
N SER A 132 22.34 0.23 6.14
CA SER A 132 23.49 -0.68 6.19
C SER A 132 24.78 0.14 6.25
N ARG A 133 25.83 -0.44 6.81
CA ARG A 133 27.08 0.29 7.11
C ARG A 133 28.28 -0.28 6.37
N THR A 134 29.20 0.61 6.03
CA THR A 134 30.57 0.24 5.65
C THR A 134 31.40 -0.09 6.90
N ASP A 135 32.59 -0.65 6.71
CA ASP A 135 33.53 -0.91 7.82
C ASP A 135 33.95 0.37 8.58
N GLU A 136 33.86 1.53 7.93
CA GLU A 136 34.12 2.85 8.52
C GLU A 136 32.91 3.41 9.30
N GLY A 137 31.78 2.69 9.35
CA GLY A 137 30.54 3.15 9.99
C GLY A 137 29.73 4.15 9.17
N LYS A 138 30.11 4.42 7.91
CA LYS A 138 29.35 5.26 6.97
C LYS A 138 28.18 4.49 6.38
N ILE A 139 27.26 5.21 5.72
CA ILE A 139 26.14 4.60 4.98
C ILE A 139 26.70 3.78 3.81
N TYR A 140 26.41 2.48 3.78
CA TYR A 140 26.73 1.60 2.65
C TYR A 140 25.92 1.99 1.42
N GLN A 141 26.59 2.00 0.26
CA GLN A 141 25.98 2.27 -1.04
C GLN A 141 26.30 1.14 -2.01
N ARG A 142 25.30 0.69 -2.78
CA ARG A 142 25.47 -0.36 -3.80
C ARG A 142 25.43 0.21 -5.21
N ALA A 143 25.88 -0.58 -6.19
CA ALA A 143 25.65 -0.27 -7.59
C ALA A 143 24.16 -0.42 -7.94
N PHE A 144 23.71 0.35 -8.94
CA PHE A 144 22.35 0.30 -9.47
C PHE A 144 22.35 0.65 -10.96
N GLY A 145 21.25 0.36 -11.66
CA GLY A 145 21.17 0.51 -13.11
C GLY A 145 21.29 1.97 -13.56
N GLY A 146 22.07 2.20 -14.62
CA GLY A 146 22.23 3.52 -15.26
C GLY A 146 23.00 4.54 -14.44
N GLN A 147 23.89 4.10 -13.54
CA GLN A 147 24.71 4.98 -12.69
C GLN A 147 26.19 4.93 -13.07
N SER A 148 26.80 6.09 -13.28
CA SER A 148 28.19 6.21 -13.74
C SER A 148 28.97 7.31 -13.03
N LEU A 149 30.30 7.18 -13.04
CA LEU A 149 31.23 8.22 -12.61
C LEU A 149 31.67 9.08 -13.81
N ASP A 150 32.18 10.29 -13.55
CA ASP A 150 32.73 11.21 -14.55
C ASP A 150 31.86 11.35 -15.83
N TYR A 151 30.60 11.77 -15.65
CA TYR A 151 29.67 12.03 -16.76
C TYR A 151 29.58 10.88 -17.79
N GLY A 152 29.48 9.62 -17.31
CA GLY A 152 29.39 8.45 -18.18
C GLY A 152 30.72 7.78 -18.54
N LYS A 153 31.87 8.34 -18.13
CA LYS A 153 33.19 7.90 -18.59
C LYS A 153 34.02 7.16 -17.55
N GLY A 154 33.67 7.31 -16.27
CA GLY A 154 34.43 6.77 -15.13
C GLY A 154 34.02 5.37 -14.68
N GLY A 155 33.17 4.66 -15.44
CA GLY A 155 32.66 3.33 -15.07
C GLY A 155 31.47 3.39 -14.11
N GLN A 156 31.15 2.24 -13.49
CA GLN A 156 29.98 2.06 -12.62
C GLN A 156 30.12 2.85 -11.32
N ALA A 157 29.08 3.59 -10.94
CA ALA A 157 29.00 4.28 -9.66
C ALA A 157 28.32 3.44 -8.57
N TYR A 158 28.59 3.77 -7.30
CA TYR A 158 28.04 3.13 -6.10
C TYR A 158 27.38 4.18 -5.22
N ARG A 159 26.20 4.67 -5.62
CA ARG A 159 25.52 5.78 -4.92
C ARG A 159 24.13 5.47 -4.37
N CYS A 160 23.67 4.24 -4.54
CA CYS A 160 22.39 3.78 -4.01
C CYS A 160 22.53 3.39 -2.53
N ALA A 161 22.26 4.33 -1.62
CA ALA A 161 22.23 4.09 -0.18
C ALA A 161 21.06 3.16 0.18
N CYS A 162 21.29 2.16 1.03
CA CYS A 162 20.28 1.14 1.29
C CYS A 162 20.27 0.60 2.73
N ALA A 163 19.12 0.09 3.16
CA ALA A 163 18.96 -0.69 4.39
C ALA A 163 18.64 -2.13 3.99
N ALA A 164 19.70 -2.92 3.77
CA ALA A 164 19.63 -4.17 3.01
C ALA A 164 18.77 -3.97 1.74
N ASP A 165 17.82 -4.85 1.47
CA ASP A 165 16.82 -4.74 0.40
C ASP A 165 15.42 -4.36 0.93
N ARG A 166 15.35 -3.67 2.07
CA ARG A 166 14.11 -3.21 2.73
C ARG A 166 14.11 -1.70 2.96
N THR A 167 14.75 -0.94 2.06
CA THR A 167 14.98 0.50 2.26
C THR A 167 13.69 1.31 2.35
N GLY A 168 12.67 0.97 1.55
CA GLY A 168 11.36 1.61 1.60
C GLY A 168 10.63 1.37 2.93
N HIS A 169 10.69 0.14 3.44
CA HIS A 169 10.16 -0.21 4.76
C HIS A 169 10.85 0.62 5.85
N ALA A 170 12.18 0.59 5.90
CA ALA A 170 12.97 1.33 6.88
C ALA A 170 12.68 2.84 6.81
N MET A 171 12.63 3.41 5.60
CA MET A 171 12.39 4.84 5.40
C MET A 171 10.97 5.25 5.80
N LEU A 172 9.95 4.50 5.40
CA LEU A 172 8.56 4.85 5.71
C LEU A 172 8.29 4.78 7.21
N HIS A 173 8.80 3.75 7.89
CA HIS A 173 8.69 3.65 9.36
C HIS A 173 9.47 4.76 10.06
N THR A 174 10.63 5.16 9.55
CA THR A 174 11.41 6.29 10.10
C THR A 174 10.66 7.60 9.94
N LEU A 175 10.14 7.89 8.75
CA LEU A 175 9.37 9.10 8.48
C LEU A 175 8.09 9.17 9.32
N TYR A 176 7.36 8.05 9.45
CA TYR A 176 6.18 8.00 10.32
C TYR A 176 6.56 8.17 11.79
N GLY A 177 7.59 7.49 12.28
CA GLY A 177 8.07 7.67 13.65
C GLY A 177 8.51 9.11 13.94
N ARG A 178 9.16 9.76 12.97
CA ARG A 178 9.57 11.16 13.06
C ARG A 178 8.39 12.12 13.02
N SER A 179 7.39 11.86 12.20
CA SER A 179 6.23 12.76 12.04
C SER A 179 5.40 12.86 13.32
N LEU A 180 5.41 11.83 14.18
CA LEU A 180 4.78 11.84 15.50
C LEU A 180 5.42 12.85 16.49
N ALA A 181 6.58 13.43 16.16
CA ALA A 181 7.19 14.50 16.95
C ALA A 181 6.60 15.89 16.67
N PHE A 182 5.67 16.00 15.72
CA PHE A 182 5.06 17.26 15.29
C PHE A 182 3.54 17.21 15.43
N ASP A 183 2.90 18.36 15.56
CA ASP A 183 1.45 18.52 15.72
C ASP A 183 0.68 18.37 14.38
N THR A 184 1.04 17.36 13.58
CA THR A 184 0.29 16.99 12.38
C THR A 184 -0.99 16.26 12.78
N GLU A 185 -2.15 16.74 12.32
CA GLU A 185 -3.42 16.06 12.55
C GLU A 185 -3.65 15.00 11.46
N TYR A 186 -3.69 13.73 11.85
CA TYR A 186 -3.87 12.61 10.92
C TYR A 186 -5.34 12.18 10.81
N PHE A 187 -5.81 12.12 9.56
CA PHE A 187 -7.11 11.58 9.18
C PHE A 187 -6.87 10.25 8.45
N ILE A 188 -6.76 9.19 9.25
CA ILE A 188 -6.40 7.84 8.81
C ILE A 188 -7.65 7.08 8.35
N GLU A 189 -7.54 6.38 7.23
CA GLU A 189 -8.65 5.69 6.56
C GLU A 189 -9.77 6.66 6.13
N TYR A 190 -9.33 7.82 5.64
CA TYR A 190 -10.14 8.80 4.93
C TYR A 190 -9.84 8.74 3.43
N PHE A 191 -10.86 8.53 2.62
CA PHE A 191 -10.74 8.50 1.16
C PHE A 191 -11.03 9.89 0.60
N ALA A 192 -10.01 10.57 0.07
CA ALA A 192 -10.19 11.85 -0.63
C ALA A 192 -10.93 11.63 -1.95
N LEU A 193 -12.01 12.38 -2.17
CA LEU A 193 -12.92 12.22 -3.29
C LEU A 193 -12.56 13.18 -4.44
N ASP A 194 -12.47 14.48 -4.13
CA ASP A 194 -12.16 15.54 -5.09
C ASP A 194 -11.48 16.75 -4.45
N LEU A 195 -10.82 17.54 -5.29
CA LEU A 195 -10.39 18.90 -4.99
C LEU A 195 -11.60 19.84 -4.94
N ILE A 196 -11.57 20.83 -4.06
CA ILE A 196 -12.52 21.94 -4.06
C ILE A 196 -11.86 23.13 -4.79
N MET A 197 -12.34 23.45 -5.98
CA MET A 197 -11.84 24.55 -6.81
C MET A 197 -12.82 25.73 -6.78
N ASN A 198 -12.32 26.97 -6.75
CA ASN A 198 -13.16 28.18 -6.92
C ASN A 198 -13.33 28.57 -8.40
N ASP A 199 -14.14 29.59 -8.66
CA ASP A 199 -14.44 30.07 -10.02
C ASP A 199 -13.20 30.65 -10.72
N GLU A 200 -12.19 31.07 -9.96
CA GLU A 200 -10.89 31.55 -10.44
C GLU A 200 -9.92 30.41 -10.81
N GLY A 201 -10.28 29.14 -10.56
CA GLY A 201 -9.44 27.97 -10.80
C GLY A 201 -8.37 27.73 -9.73
N GLU A 202 -8.53 28.30 -8.54
CA GLU A 202 -7.64 28.13 -7.40
C GLU A 202 -8.15 27.00 -6.49
N CYS A 203 -7.23 26.19 -5.95
CA CYS A 203 -7.59 25.13 -5.02
C CYS A 203 -7.87 25.72 -3.62
N CYS A 204 -9.01 25.36 -3.05
CA CYS A 204 -9.48 25.80 -1.74
C CYS A 204 -9.61 24.64 -0.73
N GLY A 205 -9.15 23.45 -1.09
CA GLY A 205 -9.17 22.29 -0.20
C GLY A 205 -9.62 21.01 -0.87
N VAL A 206 -10.08 20.06 -0.07
CA VAL A 206 -10.50 18.73 -0.51
C VAL A 206 -11.73 18.25 0.24
N ILE A 207 -12.51 17.38 -0.40
CA ILE A 207 -13.60 16.65 0.24
C ILE A 207 -13.23 15.17 0.35
N ALA A 208 -13.53 14.54 1.48
CA ALA A 208 -13.19 13.15 1.77
C ALA A 208 -14.32 12.41 2.47
N LEU A 209 -14.32 11.09 2.34
CA LEU A 209 -15.19 10.16 3.06
C LEU A 209 -14.40 9.52 4.21
N ASN A 210 -14.89 9.64 5.44
CA ASN A 210 -14.40 8.82 6.55
C ASN A 210 -14.90 7.39 6.36
N MET A 211 -14.00 6.44 6.14
CA MET A 211 -14.37 5.05 5.90
C MET A 211 -14.86 4.37 7.19
N GLU A 212 -14.49 4.86 8.38
CA GLU A 212 -14.86 4.24 9.66
C GLU A 212 -16.32 4.49 10.05
N ASP A 213 -16.84 5.69 9.82
CA ASP A 213 -18.19 6.08 10.26
C ASP A 213 -19.12 6.51 9.10
N GLY A 214 -18.60 6.64 7.88
CA GLY A 214 -19.36 7.01 6.69
C GLY A 214 -19.66 8.50 6.57
N THR A 215 -19.11 9.35 7.42
CA THR A 215 -19.30 10.81 7.36
C THR A 215 -18.46 11.45 6.27
N ILE A 216 -18.93 12.59 5.76
CA ILE A 216 -18.26 13.36 4.72
C ILE A 216 -17.56 14.54 5.36
N HIS A 217 -16.34 14.82 4.94
CA HIS A 217 -15.49 15.85 5.51
C HIS A 217 -15.01 16.81 4.43
N ARG A 218 -15.14 18.12 4.66
CA ARG A 218 -14.52 19.15 3.81
C ARG A 218 -13.37 19.78 4.57
N PHE A 219 -12.20 19.74 3.97
CA PHE A 219 -10.97 20.29 4.52
C PHE A 219 -10.63 21.58 3.78
N HIS A 220 -10.97 22.71 4.39
CA HIS A 220 -10.76 24.04 3.86
C HIS A 220 -9.33 24.51 4.14
N THR A 221 -8.60 24.86 3.07
CA THR A 221 -7.20 25.28 3.16
C THR A 221 -6.80 26.18 1.99
N ASN A 222 -5.76 26.98 2.18
CA ASN A 222 -5.10 27.70 1.09
C ASN A 222 -4.01 26.87 0.40
N ASN A 223 -3.60 25.75 0.98
CA ASN A 223 -2.49 24.93 0.46
C ASN A 223 -2.88 23.45 0.56
N THR A 224 -3.01 22.79 -0.59
CA THR A 224 -3.29 21.36 -0.74
C THR A 224 -2.12 20.68 -1.44
N VAL A 225 -1.56 19.62 -0.86
CA VAL A 225 -0.49 18.81 -1.47
C VAL A 225 -1.03 17.42 -1.81
N LEU A 226 -1.02 17.05 -3.09
CA LEU A 226 -1.35 15.71 -3.56
C LEU A 226 -0.11 14.81 -3.59
N ALA A 227 -0.10 13.78 -2.74
CA ALA A 227 0.98 12.81 -2.58
C ALA A 227 0.44 11.36 -2.58
N THR A 228 -0.47 11.07 -3.50
CA THR A 228 -1.33 9.86 -3.50
C THR A 228 -0.70 8.61 -4.11
N GLY A 229 0.52 8.71 -4.67
CA GLY A 229 1.17 7.62 -5.39
C GLY A 229 0.66 7.41 -6.83
N GLY A 230 1.20 6.40 -7.52
CA GLY A 230 0.88 6.09 -8.92
C GLY A 230 -0.39 5.27 -9.16
N TYR A 231 -0.55 4.80 -10.39
CA TYR A 231 -1.74 4.12 -10.91
C TYR A 231 -1.42 2.79 -11.63
N GLY A 232 -0.36 2.09 -11.21
CA GLY A 232 0.04 0.80 -11.80
C GLY A 232 -1.07 -0.27 -11.85
N ARG A 233 -2.11 -0.17 -11.00
CA ARG A 233 -3.28 -1.06 -11.03
C ARG A 233 -4.22 -0.87 -12.22
N ALA A 234 -3.92 0.08 -13.10
CA ALA A 234 -4.52 0.14 -14.44
C ALA A 234 -4.13 -1.08 -15.30
N TYR A 235 -3.05 -1.80 -14.96
CA TYR A 235 -2.57 -2.98 -15.65
C TYR A 235 -2.89 -4.27 -14.89
N PHE A 236 -2.98 -5.38 -15.64
CA PHE A 236 -3.25 -6.70 -15.09
C PHE A 236 -2.11 -7.22 -14.21
N SER A 237 -0.87 -7.14 -14.69
CA SER A 237 0.33 -7.52 -13.93
C SER A 237 1.13 -6.28 -13.58
N CYS A 238 1.23 -6.00 -12.27
CA CYS A 238 2.04 -4.91 -11.75
C CYS A 238 2.67 -5.29 -10.40
N THR A 239 3.80 -4.67 -10.07
CA THR A 239 4.40 -4.77 -8.73
C THR A 239 3.65 -3.92 -7.70
N SER A 240 2.78 -3.03 -8.17
CA SER A 240 2.09 -2.03 -7.36
C SER A 240 1.12 -2.67 -6.38
N ALA A 241 0.98 -2.08 -5.19
CA ALA A 241 -0.06 -2.48 -4.24
C ALA A 241 -1.46 -2.34 -4.88
N HIS A 242 -2.45 -3.06 -4.35
CA HIS A 242 -3.85 -2.93 -4.79
C HIS A 242 -4.37 -1.48 -4.71
N THR A 243 -3.78 -0.68 -3.82
CA THR A 243 -4.19 0.68 -3.51
C THR A 243 -3.54 1.75 -4.40
N CYS A 244 -2.69 1.37 -5.37
CA CYS A 244 -2.06 2.29 -6.33
C CYS A 244 -3.01 2.55 -7.51
N THR A 245 -4.02 3.39 -7.29
CA THR A 245 -5.21 3.55 -8.14
C THR A 245 -5.30 4.93 -8.80
N GLY A 246 -4.27 5.77 -8.67
CA GLY A 246 -4.26 7.09 -9.30
C GLY A 246 -5.32 8.05 -8.77
N ASP A 247 -5.57 8.05 -7.47
CA ASP A 247 -6.68 8.86 -6.93
C ASP A 247 -6.42 10.36 -7.06
N GLY A 248 -5.20 10.82 -6.75
CA GLY A 248 -4.81 12.22 -6.94
C GLY A 248 -4.80 12.65 -8.40
N THR A 249 -4.36 11.77 -9.30
CA THR A 249 -4.41 12.02 -10.74
C THR A 249 -5.86 12.06 -11.25
N GLY A 250 -6.73 11.18 -10.76
CA GLY A 250 -8.17 11.22 -11.04
C GLY A 250 -8.84 12.50 -10.53
N MET A 251 -8.52 12.95 -9.32
CA MET A 251 -9.00 14.23 -8.77
C MET A 251 -8.51 15.43 -9.61
N ALA A 252 -7.25 15.42 -10.05
CA ALA A 252 -6.70 16.47 -10.90
C ALA A 252 -7.42 16.52 -12.26
N LEU A 253 -7.61 15.38 -12.92
CA LEU A 253 -8.32 15.28 -14.20
C LEU A 253 -9.76 15.82 -14.10
N ARG A 254 -10.50 15.44 -13.04
CA ARG A 254 -11.86 15.98 -12.79
C ARG A 254 -11.86 17.48 -12.49
N ALA A 255 -10.78 18.02 -11.93
CA ALA A 255 -10.60 19.46 -11.73
C ALA A 255 -10.13 20.20 -13.00
N GLY A 256 -10.03 19.52 -14.15
CA GLY A 256 -9.58 20.10 -15.41
C GLY A 256 -8.05 20.27 -15.51
N ILE A 257 -7.29 19.67 -14.61
CA ILE A 257 -5.83 19.67 -14.61
C ILE A 257 -5.35 18.45 -15.41
N PRO A 258 -4.45 18.61 -16.39
CA PRO A 258 -4.01 17.48 -17.21
C PRO A 258 -3.11 16.52 -16.43
N LEU A 259 -3.05 15.29 -16.89
CA LEU A 259 -1.99 14.35 -16.57
C LEU A 259 -0.85 14.55 -17.57
N GLN A 260 0.37 14.78 -17.07
CA GLN A 260 1.56 14.92 -17.90
C GLN A 260 2.20 13.55 -18.14
N ASP A 261 2.70 13.31 -19.35
CA ASP A 261 3.49 12.13 -19.75
C ASP A 261 2.89 10.75 -19.38
N PRO A 262 1.56 10.55 -19.49
CA PRO A 262 0.93 9.32 -19.00
C PRO A 262 1.35 8.05 -19.75
N GLU A 263 1.82 8.17 -20.99
CA GLU A 263 2.28 7.07 -21.84
C GLU A 263 3.59 6.42 -21.37
N PHE A 264 4.35 7.12 -20.53
CA PHE A 264 5.61 6.67 -19.98
C PHE A 264 5.37 5.86 -18.70
N VAL A 265 5.09 4.58 -18.91
CA VAL A 265 4.93 3.56 -17.86
C VAL A 265 6.19 2.70 -17.79
N GLN A 266 6.84 2.66 -16.63
CA GLN A 266 8.04 1.84 -16.44
C GLN A 266 7.67 0.40 -16.12
N PHE A 267 8.25 -0.50 -16.91
CA PHE A 267 8.28 -1.94 -16.63
C PHE A 267 9.60 -2.24 -15.91
N HIS A 268 9.53 -2.68 -14.65
CA HIS A 268 10.71 -3.15 -13.96
C HIS A 268 11.14 -4.50 -14.56
N PRO A 269 12.44 -4.71 -14.86
CA PRO A 269 12.89 -5.92 -15.53
C PRO A 269 12.53 -7.21 -14.78
N THR A 270 12.63 -7.19 -13.45
CA THR A 270 12.59 -8.41 -12.62
C THR A 270 11.39 -8.45 -11.66
N GLY A 271 10.17 -8.43 -12.19
CA GLY A 271 9.00 -8.89 -11.44
C GLY A 271 8.98 -10.42 -11.43
N ILE A 272 8.61 -11.04 -10.31
CA ILE A 272 8.56 -12.51 -10.19
C ILE A 272 7.46 -13.06 -11.10
N TYR A 273 7.78 -14.13 -11.83
CA TYR A 273 6.83 -14.78 -12.73
C TYR A 273 5.61 -15.31 -11.98
N GLY A 274 4.42 -15.16 -12.58
CA GLY A 274 3.13 -15.49 -11.96
C GLY A 274 2.63 -14.42 -10.97
N ALA A 275 3.34 -14.21 -9.85
CA ALA A 275 2.84 -13.36 -8.76
C ALA A 275 3.03 -11.85 -8.97
N GLY A 276 4.03 -11.43 -9.77
CA GLY A 276 4.30 -10.01 -10.06
C GLY A 276 5.01 -9.24 -8.95
N CYS A 277 5.33 -9.85 -7.80
CA CYS A 277 6.14 -9.24 -6.75
C CYS A 277 7.51 -8.79 -7.27
N LEU A 278 7.97 -7.62 -6.82
CA LEU A 278 9.27 -7.08 -7.20
C LEU A 278 10.43 -7.92 -6.63
N ILE A 279 11.39 -8.25 -7.48
CA ILE A 279 12.76 -8.59 -7.07
C ILE A 279 13.67 -7.41 -7.40
N THR A 280 14.30 -6.85 -6.37
CA THR A 280 15.09 -5.62 -6.46
C THR A 280 16.13 -5.65 -7.57
N GLU A 281 16.29 -4.53 -8.27
CA GLU A 281 17.44 -4.29 -9.14
C GLU A 281 18.77 -4.33 -8.37
N GLY A 282 18.73 -4.16 -7.05
CA GLY A 282 19.87 -4.41 -6.17
C GLY A 282 20.43 -5.82 -6.30
N SER A 283 19.65 -6.82 -6.72
CA SER A 283 20.15 -8.17 -6.98
C SER A 283 21.17 -8.19 -8.11
N ARG A 284 20.95 -7.40 -9.18
CA ARG A 284 21.91 -7.19 -10.26
C ARG A 284 23.07 -6.28 -9.82
N GLY A 285 22.78 -5.28 -8.98
CA GLY A 285 23.78 -4.38 -8.38
C GLY A 285 24.80 -5.11 -7.51
N GLU A 286 24.39 -6.19 -6.84
CA GLU A 286 25.25 -7.06 -6.03
C GLU A 286 25.89 -8.20 -6.86
N GLY A 287 25.71 -8.22 -8.19
CA GLY A 287 26.38 -9.14 -9.11
C GLY A 287 25.49 -10.24 -9.72
N GLY A 288 24.18 -10.20 -9.50
CA GLY A 288 23.22 -11.08 -10.16
C GLY A 288 23.15 -10.88 -11.68
N ILE A 289 22.84 -11.95 -12.42
CA ILE A 289 22.87 -11.94 -13.89
C ILE A 289 21.59 -12.54 -14.50
N LEU A 290 21.16 -12.00 -15.64
CA LEU A 290 20.02 -12.52 -16.39
C LEU A 290 20.48 -13.55 -17.43
N ARG A 291 19.78 -14.69 -17.52
CA ARG A 291 20.03 -15.74 -18.53
C ARG A 291 18.76 -16.22 -19.20
N ASN A 292 18.87 -16.46 -20.51
CA ASN A 292 17.82 -17.06 -21.33
C ASN A 292 17.85 -18.60 -21.24
N SER A 293 17.00 -19.31 -21.98
CA SER A 293 16.95 -20.78 -21.95
C SER A 293 18.15 -21.49 -22.55
N GLU A 294 18.99 -20.78 -23.30
CA GLU A 294 20.27 -21.29 -23.81
C GLU A 294 21.41 -21.11 -22.79
N GLY A 295 21.13 -20.49 -21.64
CA GLY A 295 22.13 -20.15 -20.63
C GLY A 295 22.98 -18.92 -20.98
N GLU A 296 22.66 -18.21 -22.08
CA GLU A 296 23.35 -16.99 -22.50
C GLU A 296 23.07 -15.86 -21.51
N ARG A 297 24.13 -15.17 -21.07
CA ARG A 297 24.02 -13.86 -20.40
C ARG A 297 23.75 -12.77 -21.45
N PHE A 298 22.55 -12.79 -22.03
CA PHE A 298 22.19 -12.01 -23.22
C PHE A 298 22.40 -10.49 -23.07
N MET A 299 22.38 -9.93 -21.86
CA MET A 299 22.64 -8.50 -21.66
C MET A 299 24.05 -8.06 -22.09
N GLU A 300 25.02 -8.97 -22.20
CA GLU A 300 26.34 -8.65 -22.78
C GLU A 300 26.26 -8.31 -24.28
N ARG A 301 25.27 -8.88 -24.99
CA ARG A 301 24.97 -8.58 -26.38
C ARG A 301 24.16 -7.30 -26.52
N TYR A 302 23.12 -7.14 -25.71
CA TYR A 302 22.26 -5.96 -25.79
C TYR A 302 22.93 -4.70 -25.27
N ALA A 303 23.70 -4.76 -24.17
CA ALA A 303 24.36 -3.59 -23.58
C ALA A 303 25.79 -3.91 -23.15
N PRO A 304 26.78 -3.94 -24.07
CA PRO A 304 28.12 -4.46 -23.78
C PRO A 304 28.85 -3.79 -22.60
N SER A 305 28.64 -2.48 -22.44
CA SER A 305 29.25 -1.70 -21.36
C SER A 305 28.57 -1.94 -20.00
N ALA A 306 27.27 -1.68 -19.91
CA ALA A 306 26.51 -1.71 -18.65
C ALA A 306 25.96 -3.10 -18.28
N LYS A 307 25.81 -4.00 -19.26
CA LYS A 307 25.26 -5.35 -19.11
C LYS A 307 23.92 -5.33 -18.37
N ASP A 308 23.76 -6.16 -17.34
CA ASP A 308 22.56 -6.24 -16.51
C ASP A 308 22.26 -4.95 -15.73
N LEU A 309 23.20 -3.99 -15.65
CA LEU A 309 23.02 -2.66 -15.04
C LEU A 309 22.77 -1.55 -16.07
N ALA A 310 22.41 -1.91 -17.30
CA ALA A 310 21.77 -0.97 -18.23
C ALA A 310 20.46 -0.42 -17.64
N SER A 311 19.91 0.62 -18.26
CA SER A 311 18.65 1.20 -17.84
C SER A 311 17.49 0.22 -17.92
N ARG A 312 16.47 0.46 -17.11
CA ARG A 312 15.31 -0.44 -16.98
C ARG A 312 14.57 -0.65 -18.29
N ASP A 313 14.36 0.40 -19.08
CA ASP A 313 13.71 0.31 -20.38
C ASP A 313 14.51 -0.58 -21.37
N VAL A 314 15.84 -0.49 -21.37
CA VAL A 314 16.71 -1.32 -22.21
C VAL A 314 16.68 -2.78 -21.77
N VAL A 315 16.84 -3.05 -20.48
CA VAL A 315 16.83 -4.43 -19.95
C VAL A 315 15.46 -5.08 -20.16
N SER A 316 14.36 -4.37 -19.88
CA SER A 316 12.99 -4.88 -20.08
C SER A 316 12.69 -5.17 -21.55
N ARG A 317 13.15 -4.32 -22.48
CA ARG A 317 13.06 -4.59 -23.93
C ARG A 317 13.88 -5.82 -24.32
N ALA A 318 15.13 -5.92 -23.87
CA ALA A 318 15.99 -7.05 -24.16
C ALA A 318 15.38 -8.38 -23.70
N MET A 319 14.89 -8.44 -22.45
CA MET A 319 14.18 -9.62 -21.92
C MET A 319 12.94 -9.97 -22.75
N THR A 320 12.17 -8.96 -23.17
CA THR A 320 10.97 -9.17 -23.99
C THR A 320 11.32 -9.71 -25.38
N MET A 321 12.42 -9.26 -25.99
CA MET A 321 12.91 -9.79 -27.26
C MET A 321 13.41 -11.23 -27.13
N GLU A 322 14.16 -11.57 -26.08
CA GLU A 322 14.57 -12.95 -25.83
C GLU A 322 13.38 -13.90 -25.73
N ILE A 323 12.31 -13.49 -25.04
CA ILE A 323 11.06 -14.25 -24.93
C ILE A 323 10.38 -14.38 -26.30
N ARG A 324 10.18 -13.27 -27.03
CA ARG A 324 9.53 -13.26 -28.35
C ARG A 324 10.28 -14.10 -29.40
N GLU A 325 11.59 -14.16 -29.31
CA GLU A 325 12.44 -14.95 -30.21
C GLU A 325 12.57 -16.42 -29.77
N GLY A 326 11.76 -16.88 -28.79
CA GLY A 326 11.67 -18.28 -28.39
C GLY A 326 12.78 -18.75 -27.45
N ARG A 327 13.56 -17.82 -26.89
CA ARG A 327 14.64 -18.07 -25.92
C ARG A 327 14.21 -17.82 -24.47
N GLY A 328 12.92 -17.63 -24.20
CA GLY A 328 12.40 -17.67 -22.84
C GLY A 328 12.56 -19.05 -22.18
N VAL A 329 12.51 -19.07 -20.84
CA VAL A 329 12.62 -20.27 -19.99
C VAL A 329 11.24 -20.76 -19.52
N GLY A 330 11.21 -21.91 -18.83
CA GLY A 330 9.98 -22.54 -18.36
C GLY A 330 9.23 -23.28 -19.47
N LYS A 331 8.11 -23.92 -19.09
CA LYS A 331 7.32 -24.76 -20.01
C LYS A 331 6.75 -23.96 -21.19
N GLU A 332 6.31 -22.73 -20.92
CA GLU A 332 5.67 -21.85 -21.92
C GLU A 332 6.66 -20.87 -22.58
N LYS A 333 7.95 -20.94 -22.23
CA LYS A 333 9.02 -20.05 -22.74
C LYS A 333 8.70 -18.55 -22.60
N ASP A 334 8.08 -18.15 -21.51
CA ASP A 334 7.45 -16.83 -21.32
C ASP A 334 8.10 -15.97 -20.24
N HIS A 335 9.24 -16.39 -19.69
CA HIS A 335 10.02 -15.62 -18.71
C HIS A 335 11.53 -15.85 -18.87
N ILE A 336 12.33 -15.22 -18.02
CA ILE A 336 13.80 -15.25 -18.00
C ILE A 336 14.28 -15.64 -16.59
N TYR A 337 15.49 -16.18 -16.46
CA TYR A 337 16.09 -16.47 -15.16
C TYR A 337 16.99 -15.33 -14.66
N LEU A 338 16.81 -14.97 -13.38
CA LEU A 338 17.76 -14.16 -12.62
C LEU A 338 18.59 -15.09 -11.72
N HIS A 339 19.86 -15.24 -12.04
CA HIS A 339 20.82 -16.05 -11.28
C HIS A 339 21.46 -15.24 -10.16
N LEU A 340 21.44 -15.81 -8.96
CA LEU A 340 22.09 -15.32 -7.74
C LEU A 340 22.91 -16.40 -7.05
N ASP A 341 22.80 -17.65 -7.49
CA ASP A 341 23.38 -18.86 -6.89
C ASP A 341 24.92 -18.87 -6.93
N HIS A 342 25.54 -18.06 -7.79
CA HIS A 342 26.99 -17.86 -7.82
C HIS A 342 27.51 -16.87 -6.78
N LEU A 343 26.63 -16.12 -6.11
CA LEU A 343 27.01 -15.17 -5.06
C LEU A 343 27.17 -15.91 -3.72
N PRO A 344 28.09 -15.47 -2.84
CA PRO A 344 28.24 -16.07 -1.52
C PRO A 344 26.91 -16.03 -0.73
N PRO A 345 26.46 -17.14 -0.11
CA PRO A 345 25.22 -17.16 0.66
C PRO A 345 25.16 -16.13 1.78
N GLU A 346 26.31 -15.81 2.39
CA GLU A 346 26.43 -14.78 3.43
C GLU A 346 26.10 -13.38 2.88
N LEU A 347 26.53 -13.09 1.65
CA LEU A 347 26.21 -11.84 0.96
C LEU A 347 24.71 -11.76 0.67
N LEU A 348 24.10 -12.85 0.20
CA LEU A 348 22.65 -12.91 -0.04
C LEU A 348 21.86 -12.68 1.26
N ALA A 349 22.28 -13.32 2.36
CA ALA A 349 21.66 -13.14 3.68
C ALA A 349 21.82 -11.71 4.24
N GLU A 350 22.97 -11.07 4.01
CA GLU A 350 23.25 -9.72 4.50
C GLU A 350 22.59 -8.63 3.63
N ARG A 351 22.73 -8.72 2.31
CA ARG A 351 22.39 -7.64 1.36
C ARG A 351 21.02 -7.80 0.70
N LEU A 352 20.52 -9.03 0.57
CA LEU A 352 19.30 -9.40 -0.16
C LEU A 352 18.35 -10.34 0.64
N PRO A 353 18.14 -10.15 1.96
CA PRO A 353 17.31 -11.06 2.76
C PRO A 353 15.82 -11.03 2.37
N GLY A 354 15.28 -9.86 2.02
CA GLY A 354 13.87 -9.69 1.67
C GLY A 354 13.49 -10.42 0.38
N ILE A 355 14.31 -10.32 -0.66
CA ILE A 355 14.05 -11.03 -1.92
C ILE A 355 14.32 -12.53 -1.80
N SER A 356 15.22 -12.95 -0.91
CA SER A 356 15.46 -14.37 -0.64
C SER A 356 14.20 -15.03 -0.07
N GLU A 357 13.55 -14.36 0.89
CA GLU A 357 12.27 -14.78 1.44
C GLU A 357 11.14 -14.70 0.39
N THR A 358 11.09 -13.63 -0.39
CA THR A 358 10.06 -13.43 -1.43
C THR A 358 10.13 -14.50 -2.51
N ALA A 359 11.33 -14.84 -3.02
CA ALA A 359 11.52 -15.89 -4.02
C ALA A 359 11.10 -17.26 -3.48
N ALA A 360 11.44 -17.57 -2.22
CA ALA A 360 11.06 -18.82 -1.58
C ALA A 360 9.54 -18.94 -1.43
N ILE A 361 8.85 -17.87 -1.03
CA ILE A 361 7.39 -17.89 -0.81
C ILE A 361 6.63 -17.97 -2.13
N PHE A 362 6.98 -17.13 -3.11
CA PHE A 362 6.14 -16.91 -4.30
C PHE A 362 6.56 -17.70 -5.53
N ALA A 363 7.80 -18.19 -5.59
CA ALA A 363 8.27 -19.05 -6.67
C ALA A 363 8.79 -20.41 -6.18
N GLY A 364 8.84 -20.66 -4.87
CA GLY A 364 9.42 -21.89 -4.31
C GLY A 364 10.93 -22.01 -4.53
N VAL A 365 11.62 -20.90 -4.79
CA VAL A 365 13.03 -20.86 -5.17
C VAL A 365 13.93 -20.56 -3.97
N ASP A 366 14.94 -21.41 -3.76
CA ASP A 366 16.08 -21.11 -2.89
C ASP A 366 17.16 -20.41 -3.73
N VAL A 367 17.31 -19.10 -3.51
CA VAL A 367 18.22 -18.24 -4.29
C VAL A 367 19.70 -18.60 -4.16
N THR A 368 20.06 -19.45 -3.19
CA THR A 368 21.43 -19.98 -3.03
C THR A 368 21.72 -21.18 -3.93
N LYS A 369 20.70 -21.71 -4.63
CA LYS A 369 20.79 -22.94 -5.43
C LYS A 369 20.19 -22.81 -6.82
N GLU A 370 19.12 -22.06 -6.95
CA GLU A 370 18.32 -22.00 -8.17
C GLU A 370 18.02 -20.54 -8.56
N PRO A 371 17.93 -20.24 -9.88
CA PRO A 371 17.59 -18.90 -10.34
C PRO A 371 16.11 -18.55 -10.10
N ILE A 372 15.84 -17.26 -9.96
CA ILE A 372 14.47 -16.74 -9.81
C ILE A 372 13.84 -16.56 -11.20
N PRO A 373 12.62 -17.08 -11.46
CA PRO A 373 11.90 -16.82 -12.69
C PRO A 373 11.33 -15.39 -12.69
N VAL A 374 11.69 -14.59 -13.67
CA VAL A 374 11.39 -13.16 -13.74
C VAL A 374 10.93 -12.70 -15.12
N LEU A 375 10.09 -11.67 -15.15
CA LEU A 375 9.67 -10.99 -16.38
C LEU A 375 9.45 -9.48 -16.17
N PRO A 376 9.54 -8.66 -17.24
CA PRO A 376 9.19 -7.25 -17.18
C PRO A 376 7.76 -7.04 -16.69
N THR A 377 7.61 -6.26 -15.61
CA THR A 377 6.32 -6.06 -14.92
C THR A 377 6.08 -4.57 -14.67
N VAL A 378 4.86 -4.07 -14.87
CA VAL A 378 4.50 -2.66 -14.63
C VAL A 378 4.85 -2.28 -13.20
N HIS A 379 5.52 -1.15 -13.02
CA HIS A 379 6.16 -0.84 -11.75
C HIS A 379 5.96 0.61 -11.29
N TYR A 380 6.13 1.57 -12.18
CA TYR A 380 6.15 2.99 -11.82
C TYR A 380 5.60 3.87 -12.94
N ASN A 381 4.88 4.92 -12.57
CA ASN A 381 4.37 5.93 -13.49
C ASN A 381 5.35 7.13 -13.53
N MET A 382 5.98 7.39 -14.68
CA MET A 382 6.79 8.61 -14.83
C MET A 382 5.91 9.85 -15.01
N GLY A 383 4.78 9.66 -15.69
CA GLY A 383 3.74 10.66 -15.81
C GLY A 383 2.98 10.86 -14.51
N GLY A 384 2.36 12.04 -14.38
CA GLY A 384 1.76 12.52 -13.14
C GLY A 384 1.22 13.95 -13.30
N ILE A 385 0.76 14.53 -12.21
CA ILE A 385 0.27 15.91 -12.20
C ILE A 385 1.47 16.85 -12.48
N PRO A 386 1.44 17.67 -13.54
CA PRO A 386 2.55 18.55 -13.88
C PRO A 386 2.82 19.55 -12.75
N THR A 387 4.08 19.66 -12.36
CA THR A 387 4.54 20.60 -11.32
C THR A 387 5.80 21.32 -11.76
N ASN A 388 6.07 22.50 -11.22
CA ASN A 388 7.41 23.07 -11.26
C ASN A 388 8.33 22.39 -10.23
N TYR A 389 9.61 22.75 -10.18
CA TYR A 389 10.57 22.15 -9.24
C TYR A 389 10.31 22.46 -7.75
N PHE A 390 9.39 23.39 -7.43
CA PHE A 390 8.93 23.64 -6.05
C PHE A 390 7.77 22.71 -5.63
N GLY A 391 7.20 21.96 -6.58
CA GLY A 391 6.01 21.13 -6.37
C GLY A 391 4.69 21.87 -6.57
N GLU A 392 4.68 23.14 -6.99
CA GLU A 392 3.45 23.86 -7.36
C GLU A 392 2.89 23.26 -8.65
N VAL A 393 1.59 22.92 -8.69
CA VAL A 393 0.96 22.39 -9.90
C VAL A 393 0.92 23.47 -10.97
N VAL A 394 1.28 23.11 -12.20
CA VAL A 394 1.30 24.01 -13.36
C VAL A 394 0.38 23.51 -14.47
N VAL A 395 -0.27 24.43 -15.17
CA VAL A 395 -1.09 24.16 -16.35
C VAL A 395 -0.75 25.14 -17.47
N PRO A 396 -1.02 24.82 -18.74
CA PRO A 396 -0.87 25.77 -19.85
C PRO A 396 -1.68 27.06 -19.60
N ASP A 397 -1.07 28.23 -19.79
CA ASP A 397 -1.74 29.54 -19.67
C ASP A 397 -2.63 29.80 -20.90
N THR A 398 -3.83 29.21 -20.88
CA THR A 398 -4.83 29.34 -21.93
C THR A 398 -6.25 29.28 -21.36
N THR A 399 -7.23 29.77 -22.11
CA THR A 399 -8.65 29.61 -21.79
C THR A 399 -9.21 28.37 -22.49
N GLY A 400 -9.68 27.39 -21.71
CA GLY A 400 -10.20 26.13 -22.24
C GLY A 400 -9.10 25.11 -22.56
N LEU A 401 -9.43 24.10 -23.38
CA LEU A 401 -8.47 23.07 -23.78
C LEU A 401 -7.37 23.65 -24.68
N PRO A 402 -6.07 23.34 -24.45
CA PRO A 402 -4.98 23.82 -25.30
C PRO A 402 -5.04 23.22 -26.71
N ASP A 403 -4.65 23.99 -27.73
CA ASP A 403 -4.52 23.50 -29.11
C ASP A 403 -3.34 22.51 -29.22
N VAL A 404 -3.57 21.33 -29.80
CA VAL A 404 -2.57 20.27 -29.98
C VAL A 404 -1.34 20.72 -30.79
N ASN A 405 -1.46 21.77 -31.61
CA ASN A 405 -0.39 22.29 -32.45
C ASN A 405 0.36 23.49 -31.82
N LYS A 406 0.04 23.86 -30.58
CA LYS A 406 0.63 25.01 -29.89
C LYS A 406 1.04 24.66 -28.47
N THR A 407 2.12 25.28 -28.02
CA THR A 407 2.50 25.27 -26.61
C THR A 407 2.19 26.63 -25.99
N TYR A 408 2.01 26.64 -24.68
CA TYR A 408 1.71 27.83 -23.90
C TYR A 408 2.68 27.89 -22.71
N PRO A 409 2.97 29.10 -22.18
CA PRO A 409 3.70 29.22 -20.92
C PRO A 409 2.99 28.52 -19.78
N ASP A 410 3.74 28.09 -18.77
CA ASP A 410 3.16 27.51 -17.57
C ASP A 410 2.52 28.57 -16.68
N LYS A 411 1.38 28.22 -16.11
CA LYS A 411 0.65 28.98 -15.08
C LYS A 411 0.47 28.11 -13.84
N VAL A 412 0.86 28.63 -12.68
CA VAL A 412 0.65 27.95 -11.40
C VAL A 412 -0.84 27.90 -11.04
N VAL A 413 -1.32 26.72 -10.67
CA VAL A 413 -2.62 26.51 -10.02
C VAL A 413 -2.47 26.85 -8.54
N LYS A 414 -2.89 28.07 -8.17
CA LYS A 414 -2.68 28.57 -6.82
C LYS A 414 -3.32 27.67 -5.77
N GLY A 415 -2.54 27.42 -4.71
CA GLY A 415 -2.95 26.60 -3.58
C GLY A 415 -2.91 25.10 -3.82
N LEU A 416 -2.43 24.65 -4.98
CA LEU A 416 -2.31 23.23 -5.29
C LEU A 416 -0.85 22.85 -5.56
N PHE A 417 -0.43 21.79 -4.91
CA PHE A 417 0.88 21.18 -5.01
C PHE A 417 0.73 19.68 -5.27
N ALA A 418 1.76 19.07 -5.85
CA ALA A 418 1.88 17.62 -5.93
C ALA A 418 3.33 17.18 -5.70
N ALA A 419 3.51 15.98 -5.14
CA ALA A 419 4.84 15.42 -4.88
C ALA A 419 4.86 13.88 -4.96
N GLY A 420 6.05 13.33 -5.22
CA GLY A 420 6.27 11.91 -5.43
C GLY A 420 5.63 11.37 -6.71
N GLU A 421 5.33 10.07 -6.75
CA GLU A 421 4.86 9.40 -7.98
C GLU A 421 3.52 9.94 -8.54
N ALA A 422 2.75 10.70 -7.74
CA ALA A 422 1.56 11.38 -8.25
C ALA A 422 1.89 12.62 -9.10
N ALA A 423 3.12 13.13 -9.03
CA ALA A 423 3.58 14.35 -9.69
C ALA A 423 4.51 14.04 -10.86
N SER A 424 4.55 14.98 -11.80
CA SER A 424 5.53 15.05 -12.89
C SER A 424 6.23 16.41 -12.83
N ALA A 425 7.32 16.47 -12.06
CA ALA A 425 8.14 17.67 -11.90
C ALA A 425 8.86 18.20 -13.17
N SER A 426 9.25 17.42 -14.18
CA SER A 426 9.48 15.97 -14.29
C SER A 426 10.96 15.64 -14.13
N VAL A 427 11.36 14.96 -13.04
CA VAL A 427 12.76 14.52 -12.85
C VAL A 427 13.07 13.18 -13.49
N HIS A 428 12.07 12.50 -14.04
CA HIS A 428 12.19 11.13 -14.56
C HIS A 428 12.00 11.04 -16.08
N GLY A 429 11.39 12.05 -16.71
CA GLY A 429 11.10 12.08 -18.14
C GLY A 429 10.56 10.74 -18.66
N ALA A 430 11.19 10.19 -19.69
CA ALA A 430 10.71 8.98 -20.35
C ALA A 430 11.14 7.67 -19.66
N ASN A 431 12.08 7.71 -18.71
CA ASN A 431 12.52 6.53 -17.96
C ASN A 431 13.20 6.93 -16.64
N ARG A 432 12.64 6.44 -15.53
CA ARG A 432 13.21 6.66 -14.20
C ARG A 432 14.42 5.76 -13.93
N LEU A 433 15.51 6.33 -13.38
CA LEU A 433 16.58 5.52 -12.78
C LEU A 433 16.13 4.85 -11.47
N GLY A 434 16.57 3.62 -11.25
CA GLY A 434 16.34 2.93 -9.99
C GLY A 434 16.87 3.74 -8.80
N ALA A 435 16.18 3.67 -7.66
CA ALA A 435 16.45 4.44 -6.44
C ALA A 435 16.27 5.98 -6.50
N ASN A 436 15.98 6.59 -7.67
CA ASN A 436 15.61 8.01 -7.75
C ASN A 436 14.19 8.31 -7.24
N SER A 437 13.27 7.34 -7.19
CA SER A 437 11.90 7.60 -6.68
C SER A 437 11.88 7.88 -5.18
N LEU A 438 12.62 7.10 -4.37
CA LEU A 438 12.70 7.38 -2.92
C LEU A 438 13.40 8.72 -2.63
N LEU A 439 14.30 9.15 -3.53
CA LEU A 439 14.91 10.47 -3.48
C LEU A 439 13.89 11.57 -3.80
N ASP A 440 13.19 11.45 -4.93
CA ASP A 440 12.11 12.35 -5.35
C ASP A 440 11.13 12.59 -4.20
N ILE A 441 10.59 11.52 -3.59
CA ILE A 441 9.54 11.71 -2.59
C ILE A 441 10.01 12.55 -1.38
N VAL A 442 11.25 12.37 -0.91
CA VAL A 442 11.75 13.15 0.23
C VAL A 442 12.22 14.55 -0.16
N VAL A 443 12.74 14.73 -1.37
CA VAL A 443 13.14 16.04 -1.88
C VAL A 443 11.92 16.91 -2.17
N PHE A 444 10.98 16.44 -2.99
CA PHE A 444 9.86 17.26 -3.44
C PHE A 444 8.73 17.35 -2.41
N GLY A 445 8.58 16.35 -1.53
CA GLY A 445 7.74 16.51 -0.34
C GLY A 445 8.25 17.64 0.56
N ARG A 446 9.57 17.74 0.73
CA ARG A 446 10.22 18.83 1.47
C ARG A 446 10.15 20.17 0.72
N ALA A 447 10.35 20.16 -0.60
CA ALA A 447 10.28 21.35 -1.44
C ALA A 447 8.89 22.00 -1.38
N ALA A 448 7.82 21.21 -1.46
CA ALA A 448 6.46 21.71 -1.32
C ALA A 448 6.22 22.39 0.04
N ALA A 449 6.68 21.78 1.14
CA ALA A 449 6.58 22.37 2.47
C ALA A 449 7.37 23.68 2.61
N LEU A 450 8.60 23.73 2.08
CA LEU A 450 9.41 24.96 2.06
C LEU A 450 8.73 26.04 1.22
N ARG A 451 8.19 25.69 0.05
CA ARG A 451 7.52 26.63 -0.82
C ARG A 451 6.26 27.20 -0.17
N ILE A 452 5.46 26.38 0.52
CA ILE A 452 4.31 26.85 1.31
C ILE A 452 4.76 27.84 2.38
N ALA A 453 5.85 27.56 3.09
CA ALA A 453 6.42 28.47 4.09
C ALA A 453 6.93 29.79 3.48
N ASP A 454 7.40 29.77 2.24
CA ASP A 454 7.88 30.97 1.54
C ASP A 454 6.73 31.88 1.03
N ILE A 455 5.58 31.31 0.66
CA ILE A 455 4.48 32.06 -0.01
C ILE A 455 3.22 32.23 0.84
N SER A 456 3.13 31.57 1.98
CA SER A 456 1.98 31.65 2.90
C SER A 456 2.48 31.80 4.33
N LYS A 457 1.57 32.14 5.25
CA LYS A 457 1.88 32.21 6.69
C LYS A 457 0.88 31.39 7.50
N PRO A 458 1.32 30.78 8.62
CA PRO A 458 0.40 30.13 9.55
C PRO A 458 -0.72 31.06 10.01
N GLY A 459 -1.95 30.55 10.07
CA GLY A 459 -3.13 31.30 10.49
C GLY A 459 -3.68 32.31 9.48
N GLU A 460 -3.17 32.36 8.25
CA GLU A 460 -3.75 33.22 7.21
C GLU A 460 -5.22 32.89 6.94
N ALA A 461 -5.98 33.93 6.56
CA ALA A 461 -7.38 33.79 6.19
C ALA A 461 -7.51 32.90 4.95
N LYS A 462 -8.41 31.92 5.02
CA LYS A 462 -8.63 30.96 3.94
C LYS A 462 -9.46 31.60 2.83
N ARG A 463 -9.15 31.30 1.58
CA ARG A 463 -9.94 31.75 0.41
C ARG A 463 -11.37 31.25 0.54
N PRO A 464 -12.42 32.04 0.24
CA PRO A 464 -13.80 31.59 0.40
C PRO A 464 -14.09 30.30 -0.38
N LEU A 465 -14.76 29.33 0.25
CA LEU A 465 -15.28 28.16 -0.46
C LEU A 465 -16.39 28.57 -1.43
N PRO A 466 -16.49 27.93 -2.61
CA PRO A 466 -17.64 28.12 -3.49
C PRO A 466 -18.92 27.61 -2.82
N ARG A 467 -20.08 28.17 -3.19
CA ARG A 467 -21.37 27.86 -2.54
C ARG A 467 -21.78 26.39 -2.65
N ASN A 468 -21.35 25.73 -3.71
CA ASN A 468 -21.57 24.33 -4.04
C ASN A 468 -20.36 23.43 -3.70
N ALA A 469 -19.46 23.88 -2.80
CA ALA A 469 -18.26 23.13 -2.41
C ALA A 469 -18.60 21.70 -1.92
N GLY A 470 -18.27 20.72 -2.74
CA GLY A 470 -18.45 19.29 -2.48
C GLY A 470 -19.74 18.66 -3.03
N ASP A 471 -20.66 19.45 -3.61
CA ASP A 471 -21.97 18.95 -4.07
C ASP A 471 -21.83 17.87 -5.16
N GLN A 472 -20.89 18.04 -6.10
CA GLN A 472 -20.62 17.06 -7.16
C GLN A 472 -20.07 15.74 -6.60
N SER A 473 -19.15 15.79 -5.65
CA SER A 473 -18.59 14.60 -5.01
C SER A 473 -19.63 13.85 -4.18
N LEU A 474 -20.51 14.58 -3.49
CA LEU A 474 -21.65 13.98 -2.78
C LEU A 474 -22.59 13.27 -3.75
N HIS A 475 -22.91 13.91 -4.88
CA HIS A 475 -23.71 13.29 -5.93
C HIS A 475 -23.04 12.05 -6.51
N MET A 476 -21.72 12.10 -6.75
CA MET A 476 -20.94 10.94 -7.22
C MET A 476 -21.00 9.78 -6.21
N VAL A 477 -20.72 10.03 -4.94
CA VAL A 477 -20.77 9.02 -3.88
C VAL A 477 -22.15 8.38 -3.81
N ASP A 478 -23.22 9.18 -3.80
CA ASP A 478 -24.59 8.67 -3.73
C ASP A 478 -24.95 7.84 -4.97
N THR A 479 -24.61 8.34 -6.15
CA THR A 479 -24.86 7.66 -7.43
C THR A 479 -24.15 6.32 -7.49
N ILE A 480 -22.86 6.26 -7.14
CA ILE A 480 -22.08 5.01 -7.16
C ILE A 480 -22.60 4.05 -6.09
N ARG A 481 -22.82 4.53 -4.87
CA ARG A 481 -23.30 3.70 -3.75
C ARG A 481 -24.62 3.01 -4.06
N TYR A 482 -25.52 3.64 -4.81
CA TYR A 482 -26.80 3.08 -5.23
C TYR A 482 -26.81 2.60 -6.69
N ALA A 483 -25.65 2.51 -7.34
CA ALA A 483 -25.54 2.04 -8.71
C ALA A 483 -26.04 0.59 -8.82
N ASN A 484 -26.97 0.36 -9.73
CA ASN A 484 -27.67 -0.91 -9.91
C ASN A 484 -27.76 -1.27 -11.40
N GLY A 485 -26.67 -1.00 -12.13
CA GLY A 485 -26.51 -1.44 -13.50
C GLY A 485 -26.23 -2.94 -13.61
N ALA A 486 -25.80 -3.38 -14.78
CA ALA A 486 -25.55 -4.79 -15.08
C ALA A 486 -24.11 -5.24 -14.84
N ILE A 487 -23.14 -4.33 -14.73
CA ILE A 487 -21.71 -4.66 -14.78
C ILE A 487 -21.07 -4.55 -13.39
N PRO A 488 -20.59 -5.65 -12.78
CA PRO A 488 -19.87 -5.58 -11.50
C PRO A 488 -18.55 -4.80 -11.62
N THR A 489 -18.17 -4.09 -10.55
CA THR A 489 -16.89 -3.34 -10.46
C THR A 489 -15.68 -4.19 -10.86
N ALA A 490 -15.61 -5.42 -10.37
CA ALA A 490 -14.49 -6.31 -10.64
C ALA A 490 -14.38 -6.72 -12.12
N GLU A 491 -15.51 -6.85 -12.83
CA GLU A 491 -15.54 -7.24 -14.24
C GLU A 491 -15.00 -6.12 -15.13
N LEU A 492 -15.53 -4.90 -14.95
CA LEU A 492 -15.07 -3.74 -15.72
C LEU A 492 -13.59 -3.41 -15.43
N ARG A 493 -13.16 -3.56 -14.16
CA ARG A 493 -11.75 -3.42 -13.77
C ARG A 493 -10.87 -4.42 -14.52
N LEU A 494 -11.27 -5.68 -14.60
CA LEU A 494 -10.50 -6.71 -15.29
C LEU A 494 -10.44 -6.47 -16.80
N GLU A 495 -11.54 -6.02 -17.41
CA GLU A 495 -11.60 -5.67 -18.83
C GLU A 495 -10.61 -4.54 -19.17
N MET A 496 -10.59 -3.46 -18.38
CA MET A 496 -9.61 -2.39 -18.49
C MET A 496 -8.17 -2.91 -18.32
N GLN A 497 -7.92 -3.69 -17.26
CA GLN A 497 -6.58 -4.21 -16.95
C GLN A 497 -5.99 -5.08 -18.06
N LYS A 498 -6.82 -5.96 -18.64
CA LYS A 498 -6.40 -6.81 -19.76
C LYS A 498 -6.12 -5.98 -21.01
N THR A 499 -6.98 -5.00 -21.33
CA THR A 499 -6.79 -4.09 -22.47
C THR A 499 -5.47 -3.32 -22.35
N MET A 500 -5.18 -2.74 -21.18
CA MET A 500 -3.91 -2.04 -20.96
C MET A 500 -2.71 -3.00 -21.10
N GLN A 501 -2.82 -4.22 -20.57
CA GLN A 501 -1.75 -5.21 -20.63
C GLN A 501 -1.47 -5.72 -22.06
N SER A 502 -2.50 -5.85 -22.91
CA SER A 502 -2.37 -6.31 -24.29
C SER A 502 -1.90 -5.21 -25.24
N ASP A 503 -2.47 -4.01 -25.11
CA ASP A 503 -2.36 -2.98 -26.15
C ASP A 503 -1.37 -1.85 -25.77
N ALA A 504 -0.99 -1.72 -24.50
CA ALA A 504 -0.06 -0.70 -24.00
C ALA A 504 1.11 -1.28 -23.19
N ALA A 505 1.70 -2.39 -23.67
CA ALA A 505 2.81 -3.11 -23.04
C ALA A 505 4.20 -2.46 -23.26
N VAL A 506 5.27 -3.26 -23.15
CA VAL A 506 6.68 -2.85 -23.35
C VAL A 506 6.94 -2.41 -24.79
N TYR A 507 6.58 -3.26 -25.76
CA TYR A 507 6.61 -2.94 -27.19
C TYR A 507 5.20 -2.61 -27.67
N ARG A 508 5.11 -1.61 -28.56
CA ARG A 508 3.86 -1.05 -29.05
C ARG A 508 3.96 -0.84 -30.57
N THR A 509 2.83 -0.81 -31.25
CA THR A 509 2.72 -0.48 -32.68
C THR A 509 1.50 0.41 -32.93
N GLN A 510 1.34 0.95 -34.14
CA GLN A 510 0.16 1.77 -34.47
C GLN A 510 -1.11 0.96 -34.37
N GLU A 511 -1.07 -0.27 -34.85
CA GLU A 511 -2.21 -1.16 -34.90
C GLU A 511 -2.69 -1.49 -33.50
N THR A 512 -1.77 -1.94 -32.62
CA THR A 512 -2.09 -2.32 -31.24
C THR A 512 -2.58 -1.12 -30.42
N LEU A 513 -1.94 0.05 -30.53
CA LEU A 513 -2.37 1.24 -29.81
C LEU A 513 -3.70 1.81 -30.34
N ALA A 514 -3.93 1.83 -31.65
CA ALA A 514 -5.20 2.26 -32.21
C ALA A 514 -6.35 1.33 -31.80
N GLU A 515 -6.11 0.02 -31.77
CA GLU A 515 -7.08 -0.95 -31.25
C GLU A 515 -7.32 -0.73 -29.74
N GLY A 516 -6.26 -0.51 -28.97
CA GLY A 516 -6.34 -0.17 -27.55
C GLY A 516 -7.16 1.10 -27.29
N VAL A 517 -7.00 2.15 -28.10
CA VAL A 517 -7.82 3.37 -28.05
C VAL A 517 -9.28 3.07 -28.30
N VAL A 518 -9.61 2.27 -29.34
CA VAL A 518 -10.99 1.87 -29.62
C VAL A 518 -11.58 1.09 -28.44
N LYS A 519 -10.84 0.15 -27.87
CA LYS A 519 -11.28 -0.64 -26.70
C LYS A 519 -11.49 0.25 -25.48
N ILE A 520 -10.53 1.10 -25.11
CA ILE A 520 -10.65 1.92 -23.89
C ILE A 520 -11.77 2.96 -24.00
N ASP A 521 -12.01 3.50 -25.20
CA ASP A 521 -13.14 4.39 -25.50
C ASP A 521 -14.49 3.67 -25.44
N ALA A 522 -14.52 2.34 -25.66
CA ALA A 522 -15.71 1.52 -25.47
C ALA A 522 -15.89 1.08 -24.01
N ILE A 523 -14.81 0.90 -23.25
CA ILE A 523 -14.81 0.46 -21.85
C ILE A 523 -15.22 1.60 -20.92
N THR A 524 -14.63 2.79 -21.06
CA THR A 524 -14.84 3.91 -20.12
C THR A 524 -16.32 4.30 -19.96
N PRO A 525 -17.13 4.41 -21.03
CA PRO A 525 -18.57 4.69 -20.92
C PRO A 525 -19.37 3.64 -20.14
N LYS A 526 -18.92 2.38 -20.10
CA LYS A 526 -19.62 1.29 -19.38
C LYS A 526 -19.72 1.53 -17.88
N PHE A 527 -18.88 2.42 -17.32
CA PHE A 527 -18.99 2.83 -15.92
C PHE A 527 -20.38 3.40 -15.57
N LYS A 528 -21.13 3.94 -16.54
CA LYS A 528 -22.52 4.39 -16.34
C LYS A 528 -23.48 3.25 -15.99
N ASP A 529 -23.14 2.01 -16.32
CA ASP A 529 -23.92 0.79 -16.04
C ASP A 529 -23.26 -0.08 -14.94
N ILE A 530 -22.45 0.55 -14.08
CA ILE A 530 -21.78 -0.15 -12.98
C ILE A 530 -22.80 -0.64 -11.94
N GLN A 531 -22.47 -1.76 -11.32
CA GLN A 531 -23.20 -2.34 -10.21
C GLN A 531 -22.33 -2.34 -8.96
N VAL A 532 -22.88 -1.71 -7.91
CA VAL A 532 -22.39 -1.82 -6.54
C VAL A 532 -23.43 -2.62 -5.77
N THR A 533 -23.03 -3.48 -4.83
CA THR A 533 -23.94 -4.35 -4.09
C THR A 533 -24.06 -3.94 -2.63
N ASP A 534 -22.96 -3.54 -2.00
CA ASP A 534 -22.98 -3.01 -0.65
C ASP A 534 -23.54 -1.58 -0.65
N ARG A 535 -24.64 -1.37 0.07
CA ARG A 535 -25.33 -0.08 0.22
C ARG A 535 -25.02 0.61 1.54
N SER A 536 -24.11 0.08 2.36
CA SER A 536 -23.67 0.72 3.61
C SER A 536 -22.74 1.91 3.33
N LEU A 537 -22.37 2.68 4.35
CA LEU A 537 -21.30 3.69 4.26
C LEU A 537 -20.06 3.30 5.05
N ILE A 538 -20.27 2.62 6.18
CA ILE A 538 -19.21 2.22 7.10
C ILE A 538 -18.44 1.06 6.49
N TRP A 539 -17.17 1.29 6.18
CA TRP A 539 -16.26 0.29 5.62
C TRP A 539 -16.80 -0.40 4.37
N ASN A 540 -17.55 0.35 3.55
CA ASN A 540 -18.04 -0.13 2.27
C ASN A 540 -16.89 -0.13 1.24
N THR A 541 -16.12 -1.21 1.19
CA THR A 541 -15.00 -1.34 0.25
C THR A 541 -15.47 -1.54 -1.19
N ASP A 542 -16.68 -2.04 -1.42
CA ASP A 542 -17.28 -2.12 -2.77
C ASP A 542 -17.39 -0.72 -3.37
N LEU A 543 -17.99 0.23 -2.63
CA LEU A 543 -18.05 1.66 -3.00
C LEU A 543 -16.65 2.26 -3.22
N ILE A 544 -15.72 2.05 -2.30
CA ILE A 544 -14.36 2.61 -2.39
C ILE A 544 -13.65 2.08 -3.65
N GLU A 545 -13.66 0.77 -3.87
CA GLU A 545 -13.03 0.16 -5.05
C GLU A 545 -13.71 0.59 -6.36
N THR A 546 -15.00 0.90 -6.36
CA THR A 546 -15.69 1.47 -7.54
C THR A 546 -15.26 2.91 -7.81
N ILE A 547 -15.04 3.72 -6.77
CA ILE A 547 -14.49 5.07 -6.94
C ILE A 547 -13.03 4.99 -7.42
N GLU A 548 -12.24 4.08 -6.89
CA GLU A 548 -10.88 3.80 -7.38
C GLU A 548 -10.89 3.36 -8.85
N LEU A 549 -11.85 2.53 -9.27
CA LEU A 549 -12.01 2.15 -10.68
C LEU A 549 -12.30 3.37 -11.57
N LYS A 550 -13.12 4.31 -11.11
CA LYS A 550 -13.37 5.56 -11.85
C LYS A 550 -12.07 6.34 -12.08
N ASN A 551 -11.22 6.44 -11.07
CA ASN A 551 -9.90 7.08 -11.18
C ASN A 551 -8.98 6.34 -12.16
N LEU A 552 -8.94 5.01 -12.06
CA LEU A 552 -8.15 4.15 -12.94
C LEU A 552 -8.57 4.25 -14.40
N LEU A 553 -9.86 4.29 -14.71
CA LEU A 553 -10.37 4.42 -16.09
C LEU A 553 -9.90 5.71 -16.75
N ALA A 554 -9.94 6.83 -16.02
CA ALA A 554 -9.43 8.11 -16.51
C ALA A 554 -7.91 8.07 -16.78
N CYS A 555 -7.14 7.48 -15.86
CA CYS A 555 -5.69 7.32 -16.02
C CYS A 555 -5.33 6.37 -17.18
N ALA A 556 -6.08 5.28 -17.33
CA ALA A 556 -5.92 4.30 -18.42
C ALA A 556 -6.22 4.93 -19.78
N SER A 557 -7.32 5.68 -19.89
CA SER A 557 -7.67 6.42 -21.11
C SER A 557 -6.60 7.46 -21.45
N ALA A 558 -6.17 8.28 -20.49
CA ALA A 558 -5.08 9.24 -20.68
C ALA A 558 -3.78 8.56 -21.18
N THR A 559 -3.42 7.42 -20.59
CA THR A 559 -2.22 6.66 -20.96
C THR A 559 -2.31 6.07 -22.38
N MET A 560 -3.44 5.47 -22.74
CA MET A 560 -3.64 4.84 -24.05
C MET A 560 -3.64 5.88 -25.18
N HIS A 561 -4.37 6.98 -25.00
CA HIS A 561 -4.42 8.07 -25.99
C HIS A 561 -3.08 8.81 -26.10
N GLY A 562 -2.38 9.05 -24.99
CA GLY A 562 -1.03 9.61 -25.02
C GLY A 562 -0.04 8.72 -25.77
N ALA A 563 -0.14 7.41 -25.57
CA ALA A 563 0.74 6.44 -26.23
C ALA A 563 0.46 6.33 -27.73
N GLU A 564 -0.80 6.35 -28.16
CA GLU A 564 -1.17 6.34 -29.58
C GLU A 564 -0.70 7.62 -30.28
N ALA A 565 -0.89 8.78 -29.63
CA ALA A 565 -0.56 10.08 -30.20
C ALA A 565 0.95 10.25 -30.45
N ARG A 566 1.81 9.73 -29.55
CA ARG A 566 3.26 9.87 -29.63
C ARG A 566 3.86 8.92 -30.69
N LYS A 567 4.34 9.50 -31.79
CA LYS A 567 4.91 8.78 -32.94
C LYS A 567 6.43 8.85 -32.96
N GLU A 568 7.05 8.39 -31.88
CA GLU A 568 8.50 8.19 -31.73
C GLU A 568 8.78 7.02 -30.76
N SER A 569 10.05 6.70 -30.53
CA SER A 569 10.50 5.86 -29.42
C SER A 569 11.44 6.61 -28.49
N ARG A 570 11.09 6.70 -27.21
CA ARG A 570 11.85 7.41 -26.18
C ARG A 570 11.70 6.70 -24.83
N GLY A 571 12.81 6.42 -24.16
CA GLY A 571 12.81 5.75 -22.84
C GLY A 571 11.92 4.49 -22.82
N ALA A 572 10.93 4.45 -21.92
CA ALA A 572 10.01 3.32 -21.75
C ALA A 572 8.90 3.23 -22.81
N HIS A 573 8.72 4.26 -23.65
CA HIS A 573 7.79 4.23 -24.78
C HIS A 573 8.53 3.74 -26.03
N ALA A 574 8.33 2.48 -26.40
CA ALA A 574 8.99 1.85 -27.54
C ALA A 574 7.97 1.43 -28.60
N ARG A 575 8.03 2.09 -29.76
CA ARG A 575 7.18 1.84 -30.92
C ARG A 575 7.98 1.20 -32.04
N GLU A 576 7.59 -0.01 -32.44
CA GLU A 576 8.32 -0.76 -33.46
C GLU A 576 8.21 -0.08 -34.85
N ASP A 577 7.11 0.60 -35.11
CA ASP A 577 6.83 1.34 -36.34
C ASP A 577 7.36 2.79 -36.34
N PHE A 578 7.77 3.30 -35.17
CA PHE A 578 8.48 4.58 -34.99
C PHE A 578 9.68 4.37 -34.06
N SER A 579 10.64 3.55 -34.49
CA SER A 579 11.72 3.04 -33.63
C SER A 579 12.80 4.05 -33.24
N ALA A 580 12.87 5.20 -33.92
CA ALA A 580 13.82 6.25 -33.62
C ALA A 580 13.28 7.27 -32.61
N ARG A 581 14.18 7.84 -31.81
CA ARG A 581 13.92 9.03 -31.01
C ARG A 581 13.89 10.27 -31.92
N ASP A 582 12.89 11.12 -31.78
CA ASP A 582 12.71 12.31 -32.62
C ASP A 582 12.73 13.58 -31.76
N ASP A 583 13.92 14.14 -31.61
CA ASP A 583 14.14 15.34 -30.80
C ASP A 583 13.59 16.62 -31.46
N VAL A 584 13.25 16.59 -32.76
CA VAL A 584 12.72 17.75 -33.48
C VAL A 584 11.24 17.91 -33.20
N ASN A 585 10.45 16.84 -33.31
CA ASN A 585 8.99 16.92 -33.21
C ASN A 585 8.46 16.53 -31.82
N TRP A 586 9.20 15.71 -31.07
CA TRP A 586 8.68 15.04 -29.89
C TRP A 586 9.45 15.31 -28.59
N MET A 587 10.44 16.20 -28.60
CA MET A 587 10.98 16.72 -27.34
C MET A 587 10.06 17.74 -26.67
N LYS A 588 8.95 17.23 -26.15
CA LYS A 588 7.87 17.94 -25.48
C LYS A 588 7.12 16.94 -24.60
N HIS A 589 6.61 17.42 -23.48
CA HIS A 589 5.75 16.64 -22.61
C HIS A 589 4.36 16.50 -23.21
N THR A 590 3.75 15.33 -23.05
CA THR A 590 2.34 15.10 -23.38
C THR A 590 1.47 15.61 -22.24
N LEU A 591 0.37 16.29 -22.54
CA LEU A 591 -0.66 16.67 -21.58
C LEU A 591 -1.99 16.02 -21.98
N ALA A 592 -2.50 15.14 -21.14
CA ALA A 592 -3.77 14.45 -21.35
C ALA A 592 -4.85 14.99 -20.42
N TYR A 593 -5.94 15.50 -21.00
CA TYR A 593 -7.14 15.90 -20.30
C TYR A 593 -8.19 14.81 -20.49
N HIS A 594 -8.96 14.49 -19.45
CA HIS A 594 -10.05 13.52 -19.53
C HIS A 594 -11.34 14.14 -19.03
N ASP A 595 -12.38 14.10 -19.86
CA ASP A 595 -13.70 14.60 -19.50
C ASP A 595 -14.57 13.43 -19.01
N ASP A 596 -14.97 13.50 -17.75
CA ASP A 596 -15.71 12.42 -17.09
C ASP A 596 -17.15 12.21 -17.61
N GLU A 597 -17.77 13.23 -18.21
CA GLU A 597 -19.16 13.15 -18.68
C GLU A 597 -19.24 12.52 -20.08
N THR A 598 -18.38 12.99 -20.97
CA THR A 598 -18.24 12.54 -22.36
C THR A 598 -17.30 11.34 -22.50
N THR A 599 -16.51 11.05 -21.45
CA THR A 599 -15.45 10.03 -21.38
C THR A 599 -14.40 10.17 -22.48
N LYS A 600 -14.18 11.40 -22.98
CA LYS A 600 -13.22 11.69 -24.05
C LYS A 600 -11.92 12.23 -23.49
N THR A 601 -10.83 11.83 -24.15
CA THR A 601 -9.48 12.28 -23.83
C THR A 601 -8.99 13.25 -24.89
N HIS A 602 -8.46 14.40 -24.46
CA HIS A 602 -7.84 15.42 -25.30
C HIS A 602 -6.34 15.48 -25.03
N ILE A 603 -5.55 15.52 -26.10
CA ILE A 603 -4.08 15.58 -26.04
C ILE A 603 -3.58 16.97 -26.42
N ALA A 604 -2.68 17.50 -25.61
CA ALA A 604 -1.91 18.72 -25.86
C ALA A 604 -0.44 18.49 -25.46
N TYR A 605 0.40 19.52 -25.57
CA TYR A 605 1.82 19.43 -25.25
C TYR A 605 2.35 20.66 -24.52
N ARG A 606 3.43 20.49 -23.75
CA ARG A 606 4.24 21.59 -23.19
C ARG A 606 5.75 21.35 -23.42
N PRO A 607 6.58 22.40 -23.51
CA PRO A 607 8.01 22.24 -23.76
C PRO A 607 8.72 21.64 -22.55
N VAL A 608 9.84 20.96 -22.79
CA VAL A 608 10.78 20.52 -21.74
C VAL A 608 11.58 21.72 -21.24
N HIS A 609 11.82 21.81 -19.93
CA HIS A 609 12.74 22.77 -19.34
C HIS A 609 14.18 22.30 -19.50
N TYR A 610 14.84 22.82 -20.53
CA TYR A 610 16.22 22.44 -20.84
C TYR A 610 17.27 23.06 -19.91
N HIS A 611 16.98 24.22 -19.32
CA HIS A 611 17.93 24.97 -18.51
C HIS A 611 18.06 24.37 -17.11
N THR A 612 19.24 24.49 -16.52
CA THR A 612 19.44 24.17 -15.10
C THR A 612 19.12 25.40 -14.23
N LEU A 613 19.11 25.24 -12.89
CA LEU A 613 18.89 26.37 -11.97
C LEU A 613 20.01 27.43 -12.01
N ASP A 614 21.24 27.01 -12.33
CA ASP A 614 22.44 27.85 -12.39
C ASP A 614 23.47 27.21 -13.34
N GLU A 615 23.68 27.81 -14.51
CA GLU A 615 24.61 27.34 -15.55
C GLU A 615 26.09 27.44 -15.14
N ASP A 616 26.44 28.35 -14.23
CA ASP A 616 27.80 28.49 -13.72
C ASP A 616 28.12 27.36 -12.73
N GLU A 617 27.11 26.86 -12.02
CA GLU A 617 27.24 25.74 -11.08
C GLU A 617 27.14 24.37 -11.77
N CYS A 618 26.16 24.19 -12.65
CA CYS A 618 25.96 22.96 -13.40
C CYS A 618 25.39 23.24 -14.78
N LYS A 619 26.18 22.92 -15.80
CA LYS A 619 25.81 23.15 -17.20
C LYS A 619 24.64 22.28 -17.63
N THR A 620 23.80 22.80 -18.52
CA THR A 620 22.81 22.00 -19.25
C THR A 620 23.48 20.84 -19.98
N VAL A 621 22.88 19.65 -19.88
CA VAL A 621 23.32 18.46 -20.61
C VAL A 621 22.57 18.40 -21.95
N ALA A 622 23.28 18.68 -23.05
CA ALA A 622 22.71 18.63 -24.38
C ALA A 622 22.25 17.20 -24.78
N PRO A 623 21.17 17.06 -25.57
CA PRO A 623 20.77 15.78 -26.14
C PRO A 623 21.88 15.13 -26.94
N VAL A 624 22.19 13.88 -26.62
CA VAL A 624 23.05 13.01 -27.44
C VAL A 624 22.35 11.69 -27.72
N ALA A 625 22.87 10.92 -28.67
CA ALA A 625 22.37 9.57 -28.92
C ALA A 625 22.50 8.74 -27.65
N ARG A 626 21.39 8.14 -27.21
CA ARG A 626 21.33 7.30 -26.01
C ARG A 626 21.78 5.87 -26.33
N VAL A 627 23.08 5.69 -26.54
CA VAL A 627 23.63 4.37 -26.87
C VAL A 627 24.03 3.65 -25.58
N GLU A 628 23.10 2.87 -25.04
CA GLU A 628 23.43 1.78 -24.11
C GLU A 628 23.48 0.43 -24.84
N ALA A 629 22.88 0.35 -26.04
CA ALA A 629 22.70 -0.87 -26.81
C ALA A 629 23.17 -0.78 -28.26
N ALA A 630 23.71 -1.88 -28.78
CA ALA A 630 23.83 -2.09 -30.22
C ALA A 630 22.46 -2.55 -30.74
N LEU A 631 21.82 -1.78 -31.61
CA LEU A 631 20.59 -2.22 -32.29
C LEU A 631 20.91 -3.48 -33.12
N PRO A 632 20.19 -4.61 -32.98
CA PRO A 632 20.27 -5.67 -33.97
C PRO A 632 19.69 -5.17 -35.31
N PRO A 633 20.17 -5.67 -36.46
CA PRO A 633 19.65 -5.28 -37.77
C PRO A 633 18.15 -5.61 -37.89
N SER A 634 17.41 -4.70 -38.52
CA SER A 634 15.97 -4.78 -38.78
C SER A 634 15.53 -6.16 -39.30
N LEU A 635 14.53 -6.76 -38.66
CA LEU A 635 13.86 -7.96 -39.15
C LEU A 635 13.09 -7.68 -40.46
N PRO A 636 13.04 -8.63 -41.42
CA PRO A 636 12.15 -8.52 -42.56
C PRO A 636 10.69 -8.66 -42.13
N ALA A 637 9.82 -7.88 -42.78
CA ALA A 637 8.39 -7.81 -42.51
C ALA A 637 7.66 -9.11 -42.91
N SER A 638 7.64 -10.11 -42.03
CA SER A 638 6.55 -11.10 -41.93
C SER A 638 6.78 -12.02 -40.72
N ILE A 639 6.08 -11.80 -39.61
CA ILE A 639 5.88 -12.82 -38.58
C ILE A 639 4.39 -12.86 -38.30
N ALA A 640 3.76 -13.99 -38.60
CA ALA A 640 2.35 -14.25 -38.34
C ALA A 640 2.09 -14.38 -36.83
N PRO A 641 0.90 -13.99 -36.34
CA PRO A 641 0.55 -14.13 -34.92
C PRO A 641 0.55 -15.59 -34.48
N LEU A 642 1.02 -15.84 -33.26
CA LEU A 642 1.02 -17.15 -32.60
C LEU A 642 -0.43 -17.68 -32.41
N PRO A 643 -0.67 -18.99 -32.57
CA PRO A 643 -2.01 -19.57 -32.47
C PRO A 643 -2.44 -19.72 -31.00
N VAL A 644 -3.71 -19.40 -30.76
CA VAL A 644 -4.44 -19.74 -29.53
C VAL A 644 -4.60 -21.27 -29.49
N PRO A 645 -4.37 -21.96 -28.35
CA PRO A 645 -4.45 -23.41 -28.31
C PRO A 645 -5.91 -23.87 -28.45
N GLY A 646 -6.24 -24.37 -29.65
CA GLY A 646 -7.42 -25.17 -29.94
C GLY A 646 -7.16 -26.65 -29.68
N ASP A 647 -8.22 -27.36 -29.34
CA ASP A 647 -8.30 -28.77 -29.00
C ASP A 647 -7.67 -29.71 -30.04
N GLY A 648 -6.98 -30.73 -29.52
CA GLY A 648 -6.35 -31.74 -30.34
C GLY A 648 -7.33 -32.79 -30.83
N THR A 649 -7.50 -32.90 -32.15
CA THR A 649 -7.70 -34.18 -32.83
C THR A 649 -7.06 -34.14 -34.22
N THR A 650 -6.13 -35.06 -34.47
CA THR A 650 -5.56 -35.42 -35.79
C THR A 650 -5.87 -36.89 -36.07
N PRO A 651 -5.63 -37.46 -37.28
CA PRO A 651 -5.45 -36.87 -38.62
C PRO A 651 -6.33 -37.54 -39.70
N PHE A 652 -6.40 -37.01 -40.93
CA PHE A 652 -6.18 -37.78 -42.17
C PHE A 652 -6.19 -36.84 -43.40
N GLU A 653 -5.30 -37.16 -44.34
CA GLU A 653 -5.00 -36.50 -45.62
C GLU A 653 -6.21 -36.52 -46.59
N ASP A 654 -6.45 -35.45 -47.34
CA ASP A 654 -6.27 -35.44 -48.80
C ASP A 654 -6.79 -34.15 -49.49
N SER A 655 -6.17 -33.89 -50.63
CA SER A 655 -6.27 -32.79 -51.58
C SER A 655 -7.67 -32.32 -52.03
N LEU A 656 -7.74 -31.03 -52.43
CA LEU A 656 -8.39 -30.44 -53.64
C LEU A 656 -9.26 -29.18 -53.39
N ASN A 657 -8.75 -28.05 -53.89
CA ASN A 657 -9.40 -27.15 -54.87
C ASN A 657 -10.95 -27.05 -54.88
N LEU A 658 -11.50 -25.86 -54.59
CA LEU A 658 -12.21 -24.96 -55.54
C LEU A 658 -13.25 -24.02 -54.87
N HIS A 659 -13.17 -22.76 -55.30
CA HIS A 659 -14.22 -21.77 -55.53
C HIS A 659 -15.46 -21.65 -54.62
N ALA A 660 -15.51 -20.47 -53.96
CA ALA A 660 -16.45 -19.37 -54.19
C ALA A 660 -17.98 -19.57 -54.07
N ALA A 661 -18.54 -18.59 -53.35
CA ALA A 661 -19.88 -18.00 -53.47
C ALA A 661 -21.05 -18.69 -52.76
N GLY A 662 -21.44 -18.11 -51.62
CA GLY A 662 -22.59 -17.19 -51.62
C GLY A 662 -23.95 -17.73 -51.15
N VAL A 663 -24.59 -16.87 -50.34
CA VAL A 663 -26.04 -16.63 -50.23
C VAL A 663 -26.80 -17.38 -49.12
N GLU A 664 -27.12 -16.55 -48.10
CA GLU A 664 -28.40 -16.30 -47.43
C GLU A 664 -29.35 -17.41 -46.94
N ALA A 665 -29.75 -17.16 -45.68
CA ALA A 665 -31.12 -17.07 -45.15
C ALA A 665 -31.84 -18.31 -44.58
N ASP A 666 -32.36 -18.03 -43.38
CA ASP A 666 -33.62 -18.46 -42.79
C ASP A 666 -33.85 -19.92 -42.39
N GLY A 667 -34.41 -20.06 -41.19
CA GLY A 667 -35.09 -21.27 -40.76
C GLY A 667 -34.99 -21.51 -39.26
N GLY A 668 -35.82 -20.81 -38.48
CA GLY A 668 -36.08 -21.23 -37.10
C GLY A 668 -36.79 -22.57 -37.02
N ILE A 669 -36.88 -23.12 -35.80
CA ILE A 669 -38.11 -23.60 -35.13
C ILE A 669 -37.78 -24.68 -34.08
N MET A 670 -38.23 -24.37 -32.85
CA MET A 670 -38.79 -25.19 -31.76
C MET A 670 -37.98 -26.27 -31.02
N HIS A 671 -37.93 -26.04 -29.69
CA HIS A 671 -38.48 -26.88 -28.62
C HIS A 671 -38.54 -28.40 -28.84
N ASP A 672 -37.89 -29.16 -27.96
CA ASP A 672 -38.62 -29.90 -26.94
C ASP A 672 -37.72 -30.39 -25.79
N ALA A 673 -38.35 -30.48 -24.62
CA ALA A 673 -37.78 -30.93 -23.36
C ALA A 673 -37.78 -32.46 -23.24
N VAL A 674 -36.74 -33.04 -22.62
CA VAL A 674 -36.81 -34.35 -21.95
C VAL A 674 -35.97 -34.32 -20.67
N ASN A 675 -36.59 -34.81 -19.58
CA ASN A 675 -36.10 -34.93 -18.21
C ASN A 675 -35.00 -36.00 -18.01
N ASP A 676 -34.31 -35.85 -16.86
CA ASP A 676 -33.67 -36.85 -15.98
C ASP A 676 -33.88 -38.33 -16.37
N ASP A 677 -32.79 -39.10 -16.49
CA ASP A 677 -32.07 -39.75 -15.38
C ASP A 677 -30.89 -40.58 -15.96
N ASP A 678 -29.94 -40.94 -15.10
CA ASP A 678 -28.78 -41.84 -15.33
C ASP A 678 -27.61 -41.36 -16.22
N ARG A 679 -26.48 -41.02 -15.54
CA ARG A 679 -25.21 -41.76 -15.69
C ARG A 679 -24.15 -41.32 -14.66
N ASN A 680 -23.82 -42.26 -13.77
CA ASN A 680 -22.52 -42.33 -13.09
C ASN A 680 -21.43 -42.62 -14.13
N GLU A 681 -20.41 -41.75 -14.22
CA GLU A 681 -19.08 -42.13 -14.70
C GLU A 681 -18.04 -41.69 -13.66
N ASP A 682 -17.16 -42.63 -13.31
CA ASP A 682 -16.22 -42.59 -12.21
C ASP A 682 -15.16 -41.48 -12.36
N ILE A 683 -15.14 -40.53 -11.42
CA ILE A 683 -14.04 -39.57 -11.26
C ILE A 683 -12.91 -40.28 -10.50
N GLU A 684 -11.80 -40.55 -11.18
CA GLU A 684 -10.56 -41.04 -10.56
C GLU A 684 -9.96 -39.92 -9.69
N VAL A 685 -10.12 -40.03 -8.36
CA VAL A 685 -9.58 -39.07 -7.39
C VAL A 685 -8.10 -39.38 -7.13
N ILE A 686 -7.20 -38.60 -7.73
CA ILE A 686 -5.76 -38.68 -7.46
C ILE A 686 -5.48 -38.24 -6.01
N PRO A 687 -4.83 -39.08 -5.16
CA PRO A 687 -4.54 -38.71 -3.79
C PRO A 687 -3.49 -37.59 -3.72
N PRO A 688 -3.64 -36.62 -2.80
CA PRO A 688 -2.70 -35.49 -2.67
C PRO A 688 -1.28 -35.94 -2.32
N SER A 689 -0.29 -35.21 -2.85
CA SER A 689 1.13 -35.47 -2.59
C SER A 689 1.51 -35.23 -1.12
N GLU A 690 2.59 -35.88 -0.65
CA GLU A 690 3.06 -35.74 0.74
C GLU A 690 3.40 -34.28 1.12
N ALA A 691 3.86 -33.48 0.15
CA ALA A 691 4.16 -32.05 0.36
C ALA A 691 2.89 -31.23 0.62
N TYR A 692 1.79 -31.54 -0.09
CA TYR A 692 0.50 -30.87 0.10
C TYR A 692 -0.11 -31.20 1.48
N LEU A 693 -0.01 -32.46 1.90
CA LEU A 693 -0.46 -32.89 3.23
C LEU A 693 0.39 -32.28 4.35
N ALA A 694 1.70 -32.11 4.14
CA ALA A 694 2.59 -31.44 5.08
C ALA A 694 2.30 -29.92 5.18
N GLN A 695 1.97 -29.26 4.06
CA GLN A 695 1.52 -27.87 4.05
C GLN A 695 0.18 -27.67 4.76
N CYS A 696 -0.83 -28.51 4.47
CA CYS A 696 -2.11 -28.47 5.20
C CYS A 696 -1.96 -28.76 6.70
N TYR A 697 -0.97 -29.58 7.07
CA TYR A 697 -0.62 -29.87 8.47
C TYR A 697 0.08 -28.69 9.15
N ALA A 698 1.03 -28.02 8.48
CA ALA A 698 1.73 -26.84 8.99
C ALA A 698 0.79 -25.63 9.18
N LEU A 699 -0.22 -25.50 8.32
CA LEU A 699 -1.21 -24.42 8.34
C LEU A 699 -2.43 -24.71 9.24
N GLY A 700 -2.51 -25.89 9.88
CA GLY A 700 -3.65 -26.27 10.73
C GLY A 700 -4.97 -26.51 9.98
N ILE A 701 -4.91 -26.69 8.65
CA ILE A 701 -6.07 -26.75 7.73
C ILE A 701 -6.77 -28.12 7.75
N LEU A 702 -6.18 -29.16 8.35
CA LEU A 702 -6.72 -30.53 8.35
C LEU A 702 -8.06 -30.73 9.10
N SER A 703 -8.67 -29.68 9.65
CA SER A 703 -9.97 -29.79 10.34
C SER A 703 -11.17 -30.03 9.40
N ARG A 704 -11.01 -29.93 8.06
CA ARG A 704 -12.12 -30.07 7.10
C ARG A 704 -11.75 -30.81 5.82
N VAL A 705 -11.41 -32.10 5.92
CA VAL A 705 -11.42 -32.99 4.76
C VAL A 705 -12.59 -33.97 4.88
N LYS A 706 -13.47 -33.97 3.87
CA LYS A 706 -14.55 -34.97 3.71
C LYS A 706 -14.01 -36.11 2.84
N PHE A 707 -14.26 -37.35 3.24
CA PHE A 707 -13.90 -38.55 2.47
C PHE A 707 -15.16 -39.28 2.02
N ASN A 708 -15.18 -39.68 0.76
CA ASN A 708 -16.34 -40.34 0.14
C ASN A 708 -16.28 -41.88 0.21
N ASP A 709 -15.09 -42.50 0.38
CA ASP A 709 -14.93 -43.95 0.55
C ASP A 709 -14.16 -44.34 1.84
N LEU A 710 -14.13 -45.64 2.19
CA LEU A 710 -13.58 -46.18 3.45
C LEU A 710 -12.07 -46.45 3.37
N ASP A 711 -11.57 -46.79 2.18
CA ASP A 711 -10.19 -47.23 1.95
C ASP A 711 -9.23 -46.04 1.94
N SER A 712 -9.66 -44.92 1.33
CA SER A 712 -8.95 -43.62 1.36
C SER A 712 -8.83 -43.05 2.78
N PHE A 713 -9.83 -43.30 3.64
CA PHE A 713 -9.82 -42.87 5.04
C PHE A 713 -8.85 -43.69 5.89
N ASP A 714 -8.83 -45.02 5.73
CA ASP A 714 -7.94 -45.88 6.50
C ASP A 714 -6.46 -45.74 6.05
N LEU A 715 -6.20 -45.50 4.76
CA LEU A 715 -4.86 -45.21 4.24
C LEU A 715 -4.26 -43.89 4.80
N LEU A 716 -5.06 -42.81 4.84
CA LEU A 716 -4.61 -41.52 5.37
C LEU A 716 -4.43 -41.57 6.90
N LYS A 717 -5.30 -42.29 7.60
CA LYS A 717 -5.20 -42.52 9.05
C LYS A 717 -3.88 -43.21 9.43
N ASP A 718 -3.42 -44.18 8.65
CA ASP A 718 -2.16 -44.87 8.91
C ASP A 718 -0.94 -44.01 8.56
N LYS A 719 -0.99 -43.22 7.47
CA LYS A 719 0.07 -42.24 7.14
C LYS A 719 0.20 -41.12 8.17
N VAL A 720 -0.91 -40.57 8.66
CA VAL A 720 -0.92 -39.54 9.71
C VAL A 720 -0.40 -40.08 11.04
N ARG A 721 -0.68 -41.35 11.37
CA ARG A 721 -0.09 -42.03 12.54
C ARG A 721 1.42 -42.20 12.41
N GLN A 722 1.94 -42.55 11.23
CA GLN A 722 3.38 -42.67 11.01
C GLN A 722 4.10 -41.32 11.09
N LEU A 723 3.52 -40.26 10.55
CA LEU A 723 4.03 -38.89 10.66
C LEU A 723 4.03 -38.39 12.12
N ALA A 724 2.98 -38.70 12.89
CA ALA A 724 2.89 -38.35 14.31
C ALA A 724 3.91 -39.09 15.19
N LEU A 725 4.20 -40.36 14.88
CA LEU A 725 5.23 -41.16 15.56
C LEU A 725 6.64 -40.59 15.36
N ARG A 726 6.94 -40.04 14.17
CA ARG A 726 8.23 -39.42 13.87
C ARG A 726 8.43 -38.04 14.51
N SER A 727 7.33 -37.36 14.88
CA SER A 727 7.34 -35.98 15.38
C SER A 727 7.01 -35.86 16.89
N GLY A 728 6.79 -36.99 17.58
CA GLY A 728 6.61 -37.04 19.04
C GLY A 728 5.21 -36.66 19.55
N PHE A 729 4.19 -36.60 18.70
CA PHE A 729 2.82 -36.21 19.06
C PHE A 729 1.86 -37.41 19.22
N ARG A 730 0.83 -37.29 20.07
CA ARG A 730 -0.25 -38.30 20.20
C ARG A 730 -1.48 -37.90 19.36
N VAL A 731 -1.96 -38.80 18.50
CA VAL A 731 -3.15 -38.61 17.66
C VAL A 731 -4.25 -39.59 18.07
N ARG A 732 -5.50 -39.10 18.24
CA ARG A 732 -6.68 -39.95 18.51
C ARG A 732 -7.73 -39.73 17.42
N VAL A 733 -8.12 -40.81 16.75
CA VAL A 733 -9.13 -40.79 15.68
C VAL A 733 -10.43 -41.40 16.20
N GLN A 734 -11.57 -40.74 15.99
CA GLN A 734 -12.88 -41.21 16.45
C GLN A 734 -13.81 -41.42 15.25
N ARG A 735 -14.48 -42.58 15.15
CA ARG A 735 -15.52 -42.84 14.14
C ARG A 735 -16.86 -42.27 14.63
N PRO A 736 -17.54 -41.40 13.87
CA PRO A 736 -18.86 -40.91 14.24
C PRO A 736 -19.96 -41.91 13.82
N SER A 737 -21.04 -41.96 14.59
CA SER A 737 -22.17 -42.89 14.40
C SER A 737 -23.19 -42.47 13.33
N SER A 738 -22.87 -41.50 12.48
CA SER A 738 -23.76 -41.08 11.38
C SER A 738 -22.99 -40.42 10.24
N GLY A 739 -22.88 -41.11 9.10
CA GLY A 739 -22.76 -40.61 7.71
C GLY A 739 -21.68 -39.59 7.32
N HIS A 740 -20.94 -38.98 8.25
CA HIS A 740 -20.00 -37.90 7.97
C HIS A 740 -18.64 -38.24 8.56
N ARG A 741 -17.71 -38.66 7.70
CA ARG A 741 -16.37 -39.13 8.07
C ARG A 741 -15.42 -37.94 8.15
N ARG A 742 -14.97 -37.58 9.36
CA ARG A 742 -13.98 -36.51 9.61
C ARG A 742 -12.88 -37.01 10.54
N VAL A 743 -11.64 -36.58 10.30
CA VAL A 743 -10.49 -36.84 11.18
C VAL A 743 -10.21 -35.58 12.02
N TRP A 744 -9.98 -35.75 13.31
CA TRP A 744 -9.56 -34.67 14.20
C TRP A 744 -8.12 -34.92 14.64
N ILE A 745 -7.26 -33.90 14.51
CA ILE A 745 -5.88 -33.94 14.96
C ILE A 745 -5.73 -32.85 16.03
N CYS A 746 -5.34 -33.23 17.24
CA CYS A 746 -5.14 -32.30 18.34
C CYS A 746 -3.64 -32.19 18.65
N LYS A 747 -3.11 -30.96 18.69
CA LYS A 747 -1.72 -30.68 19.08
C LYS A 747 -1.66 -30.58 20.60
N SER A 748 -1.08 -31.58 21.27
CA SER A 748 -0.78 -31.49 22.70
C SER A 748 0.70 -31.74 22.96
N LYS A 749 1.33 -30.93 23.83
CA LYS A 749 2.61 -31.29 24.44
C LYS A 749 2.41 -32.49 25.37
N PRO A 750 3.45 -33.29 25.68
CA PRO A 750 3.33 -34.60 26.33
C PRO A 750 2.69 -34.65 27.74
N GLN A 751 2.18 -33.54 28.29
CA GLN A 751 1.71 -33.47 29.69
C GLN A 751 0.35 -32.75 29.92
N CYS A 752 -0.50 -32.53 28.90
CA CYS A 752 -1.86 -31.99 29.13
C CYS A 752 -2.99 -33.02 28.86
N PRO A 753 -4.04 -33.11 29.72
CA PRO A 753 -5.23 -33.93 29.47
C PRO A 753 -6.23 -33.23 28.53
N PHE A 754 -7.01 -34.03 27.78
CA PHE A 754 -7.89 -33.65 26.66
C PHE A 754 -9.20 -32.94 27.03
N ALA A 755 -9.78 -32.17 26.09
CA ALA A 755 -11.20 -31.79 26.06
C ALA A 755 -11.82 -31.95 24.64
N ILE A 756 -13.05 -32.47 24.58
CA ILE A 756 -13.86 -32.78 23.37
C ILE A 756 -15.13 -31.91 23.42
N ILE A 757 -15.59 -31.34 22.30
CA ILE A 757 -16.95 -30.75 22.20
C ILE A 757 -17.71 -31.35 21.00
N GLY A 758 -18.86 -31.94 21.28
CA GLY A 758 -19.83 -32.47 20.33
C GLY A 758 -21.03 -31.53 20.13
N ASN A 759 -21.72 -31.73 19.01
CA ASN A 759 -22.75 -30.85 18.43
C ASN A 759 -24.18 -31.16 18.96
N LYS A 760 -25.04 -30.13 19.14
CA LYS A 760 -26.51 -30.25 18.94
C LYS A 760 -27.26 -28.91 18.82
N ASN A 761 -27.66 -28.63 17.58
CA ASN A 761 -28.99 -28.23 17.07
C ASN A 761 -29.73 -26.92 17.46
N ARG A 762 -30.13 -26.25 16.36
CA ARG A 762 -31.30 -25.40 16.05
C ARG A 762 -31.18 -23.87 16.25
N ARG A 763 -31.46 -23.19 15.13
CA ARG A 763 -31.59 -21.73 14.85
C ARG A 763 -30.25 -21.05 14.51
N GLY A 764 -30.21 -20.45 13.32
CA GLY A 764 -29.00 -19.99 12.66
C GLY A 764 -28.47 -18.65 13.14
N VAL A 765 -27.27 -18.31 12.65
CA VAL A 765 -26.78 -17.01 12.11
C VAL A 765 -25.30 -17.20 11.74
N SER A 766 -24.84 -16.36 10.81
CA SER A 766 -23.54 -16.28 10.12
C SER A 766 -22.43 -15.53 10.88
N LEU A 767 -21.34 -15.24 10.14
CA LEU A 767 -20.17 -14.34 10.36
C LEU A 767 -18.95 -14.97 11.08
N VAL A 768 -17.75 -15.03 10.48
CA VAL A 768 -16.81 -14.00 9.96
C VAL A 768 -15.91 -13.42 11.05
N THR A 769 -14.62 -13.51 10.75
CA THR A 769 -13.45 -12.89 11.38
C THR A 769 -13.59 -11.36 11.48
N LYS A 770 -13.63 -10.80 12.69
CA LYS A 770 -13.33 -9.37 12.95
C LYS A 770 -12.76 -9.17 14.37
N LEU A 771 -11.58 -8.53 14.41
CA LEU A 771 -11.05 -7.56 15.39
C LEU A 771 -10.97 -7.89 16.89
N ALA A 772 -9.79 -7.65 17.50
CA ALA A 772 -9.62 -6.63 18.55
C ALA A 772 -8.16 -6.48 19.04
N HIS A 773 -7.61 -5.28 18.83
CA HIS A 773 -6.77 -4.57 19.80
C HIS A 773 -7.68 -3.73 20.73
N ASN A 774 -7.14 -3.33 21.89
CA ASN A 774 -7.66 -2.46 22.96
C ASN A 774 -8.41 -3.13 24.13
N HIS A 775 -7.83 -3.05 25.36
CA HIS A 775 -8.23 -2.03 26.36
C HIS A 775 -7.50 -2.15 27.72
N THR A 776 -7.38 -0.98 28.35
CA THR A 776 -6.81 -0.56 29.64
C THR A 776 -7.57 -1.07 30.88
N LEU A 777 -6.85 -1.29 31.99
CA LEU A 777 -7.37 -1.79 33.29
C LEU A 777 -7.80 -0.65 34.24
N HIS A 778 -8.95 -0.80 34.91
CA HIS A 778 -9.36 -0.05 36.09
C HIS A 778 -9.66 -1.01 37.25
N SER A 779 -9.27 -0.65 38.48
CA SER A 779 -9.53 -1.41 39.72
C SER A 779 -10.85 -0.99 40.39
N THR A 780 -11.63 -1.96 40.91
CA THR A 780 -12.69 -1.72 41.89
C THR A 780 -12.33 -2.31 43.27
N ALA A 781 -13.04 -1.86 44.30
CA ALA A 781 -12.62 -1.74 45.71
C ALA A 781 -12.31 -3.02 46.51
N ASP A 782 -12.32 -4.21 45.91
CA ASP A 782 -12.13 -5.48 46.65
C ASP A 782 -11.06 -6.37 46.02
N GLY A 783 -9.86 -5.83 45.79
CA GLY A 783 -8.57 -6.57 45.86
C GLY A 783 -8.39 -7.92 45.12
N VAL A 784 -9.21 -8.28 44.13
CA VAL A 784 -9.11 -9.54 43.36
C VAL A 784 -8.93 -9.21 41.87
N PRO A 785 -7.90 -9.75 41.18
CA PRO A 785 -7.75 -9.56 39.73
C PRO A 785 -8.79 -10.40 38.98
N ALA A 786 -9.81 -9.76 38.43
CA ALA A 786 -10.82 -10.42 37.60
C ALA A 786 -10.33 -10.53 36.14
N LEU A 787 -9.82 -11.70 35.76
CA LEU A 787 -9.67 -12.11 34.36
C LEU A 787 -11.06 -12.51 33.81
N SER A 788 -11.73 -11.61 33.10
CA SER A 788 -13.06 -11.88 32.52
C SER A 788 -12.96 -12.26 31.03
N LEU A 789 -12.78 -13.56 30.73
CA LEU A 789 -13.02 -14.12 29.40
C LEU A 789 -14.41 -14.76 29.38
N CYS A 790 -15.27 -14.30 28.47
CA CYS A 790 -16.50 -15.01 28.16
C CYS A 790 -16.80 -14.86 26.67
N GLU A 791 -16.97 -16.01 26.01
CA GLU A 791 -17.31 -16.17 24.59
C GLU A 791 -18.77 -15.82 24.27
N ALA A 792 -19.63 -15.64 25.27
CA ALA A 792 -21.02 -15.21 25.05
C ALA A 792 -21.07 -13.72 24.69
N THR A 793 -21.82 -13.39 23.64
CA THR A 793 -22.07 -12.01 23.23
C THR A 793 -22.80 -11.24 24.33
N THR A 794 -22.65 -9.91 24.36
CA THR A 794 -23.37 -9.04 25.31
C THR A 794 -24.90 -9.22 25.21
N GLN A 795 -25.40 -9.57 24.02
CA GLN A 795 -26.82 -9.86 23.77
C GLN A 795 -27.28 -11.14 24.47
N GLU A 796 -26.52 -12.23 24.37
CA GLU A 796 -26.84 -13.52 25.02
C GLU A 796 -26.78 -13.40 26.55
N MET A 797 -25.81 -12.63 27.07
CA MET A 797 -25.75 -12.33 28.49
C MET A 797 -26.94 -11.50 28.97
N ALA A 798 -27.40 -10.54 28.17
CA ALA A 798 -28.64 -9.82 28.46
C ALA A 798 -29.84 -10.76 28.51
N THR A 799 -29.91 -11.77 27.63
CA THR A 799 -30.92 -12.83 27.69
C THR A 799 -30.82 -13.66 28.98
N PHE A 800 -29.62 -14.00 29.46
CA PHE A 800 -29.45 -14.68 30.75
C PHE A 800 -29.98 -13.85 31.93
N VAL A 801 -29.73 -12.54 31.91
CA VAL A 801 -30.23 -11.64 32.96
C VAL A 801 -31.74 -11.50 32.87
N ARG A 802 -32.33 -11.37 31.66
CA ARG A 802 -33.80 -11.33 31.48
C ARG A 802 -34.51 -12.58 32.00
N ASN A 803 -33.88 -13.74 31.86
CA ASN A 803 -34.41 -15.03 32.30
C ASN A 803 -34.02 -15.37 33.76
N SER A 804 -33.53 -14.40 34.54
CA SER A 804 -33.14 -14.58 35.94
C SER A 804 -34.18 -13.99 36.90
N ASP A 805 -34.21 -14.51 38.13
CA ASP A 805 -35.09 -14.01 39.18
C ASP A 805 -34.85 -12.52 39.50
N LEU A 806 -33.61 -12.03 39.29
CA LEU A 806 -33.25 -10.63 39.45
C LEU A 806 -34.04 -9.70 38.52
N TYR A 807 -34.28 -10.12 37.28
CA TYR A 807 -35.06 -9.34 36.33
C TYR A 807 -36.56 -9.51 36.56
N ALA A 808 -37.01 -10.72 36.93
CA ALA A 808 -38.42 -11.02 37.18
C ALA A 808 -38.99 -10.38 38.47
N THR A 809 -38.16 -10.10 39.47
CA THR A 809 -38.60 -9.58 40.78
C THR A 809 -38.23 -8.12 41.04
N SER A 810 -37.49 -7.47 40.13
CA SER A 810 -37.07 -6.08 40.30
C SER A 810 -38.16 -5.10 39.86
N PRO A 811 -38.64 -4.18 40.73
CA PRO A 811 -39.75 -3.29 40.43
C PRO A 811 -39.43 -2.21 39.36
N ALA A 812 -38.15 -2.06 38.96
CA ALA A 812 -37.75 -1.26 37.81
C ALA A 812 -36.35 -1.69 37.32
N VAL A 813 -36.23 -2.05 36.04
CA VAL A 813 -34.96 -2.48 35.40
C VAL A 813 -33.84 -1.44 35.59
N ALA A 814 -34.18 -0.16 35.64
CA ALA A 814 -33.22 0.93 35.89
C ALA A 814 -32.51 0.84 37.25
N LYS A 815 -33.12 0.18 38.24
CA LYS A 815 -32.55 0.00 39.59
C LYS A 815 -31.63 -1.20 39.72
N ILE A 816 -31.52 -2.06 38.70
CA ILE A 816 -30.57 -3.18 38.68
C ILE A 816 -29.15 -2.61 38.57
N THR A 817 -28.27 -2.96 39.50
CA THR A 817 -26.87 -2.48 39.53
C THR A 817 -25.95 -3.30 38.64
N ALA A 818 -24.82 -2.73 38.24
CA ALA A 818 -23.79 -3.42 37.46
C ALA A 818 -23.24 -4.66 38.19
N GLN A 819 -23.15 -4.59 39.53
CA GLN A 819 -22.71 -5.72 40.35
C GLN A 819 -23.74 -6.86 40.30
N GLN A 820 -25.03 -6.57 40.49
CA GLN A 820 -26.09 -7.59 40.41
C GLN A 820 -26.17 -8.25 39.02
N ILE A 821 -25.93 -7.48 37.95
CA ILE A 821 -25.81 -8.03 36.59
C ILE A 821 -24.60 -8.96 36.49
N SER A 822 -23.45 -8.55 37.01
CA SER A 822 -22.26 -9.41 37.03
C SER A 822 -22.48 -10.67 37.86
N ASP A 823 -23.21 -10.61 38.96
CA ASP A 823 -23.46 -11.74 39.85
C ASP A 823 -24.39 -12.77 39.18
N VAL A 824 -25.42 -12.32 38.45
CA VAL A 824 -26.30 -13.21 37.68
C VAL A 824 -25.56 -13.86 36.52
N VAL A 825 -24.74 -13.10 35.80
CA VAL A 825 -23.90 -13.65 34.73
C VAL A 825 -22.88 -14.64 35.30
N HIS A 826 -22.27 -14.32 36.45
CA HIS A 826 -21.36 -15.23 37.14
C HIS A 826 -22.08 -16.50 37.62
N ALA A 827 -23.28 -16.40 38.18
CA ALA A 827 -24.03 -17.57 38.62
C ALA A 827 -24.42 -18.52 37.48
N LYS A 828 -24.64 -17.98 36.26
CA LYS A 828 -25.00 -18.79 35.07
C LYS A 828 -23.79 -19.29 34.28
N THR A 829 -22.68 -18.58 34.31
CA THR A 829 -21.53 -18.84 33.42
C THR A 829 -20.24 -19.19 34.17
N GLY A 830 -20.15 -18.90 35.47
CA GLY A 830 -18.94 -19.07 36.30
C GLY A 830 -17.95 -17.90 36.25
N TYR A 831 -18.25 -16.79 35.56
CA TYR A 831 -17.31 -15.67 35.33
C TYR A 831 -17.86 -14.31 35.73
N HIS A 832 -17.01 -13.46 36.31
CA HIS A 832 -17.33 -12.06 36.56
C HIS A 832 -17.15 -11.24 35.27
N ILE A 833 -17.96 -10.20 35.10
CA ILE A 833 -17.85 -9.27 33.98
C ILE A 833 -17.57 -7.86 34.49
N ASN A 834 -16.76 -7.10 33.75
CA ASN A 834 -16.41 -5.74 34.15
C ASN A 834 -17.60 -4.77 34.07
N ALA A 835 -17.46 -3.62 34.74
CA ALA A 835 -18.53 -2.62 34.86
C ALA A 835 -19.01 -2.05 33.51
N MET A 836 -18.12 -1.91 32.53
CA MET A 836 -18.49 -1.46 31.17
C MET A 836 -19.41 -2.46 30.47
N ARG A 837 -19.10 -3.76 30.55
CA ARG A 837 -19.90 -4.82 29.93
C ARG A 837 -21.24 -4.99 30.66
N ALA A 838 -21.24 -4.90 31.98
CA ALA A 838 -22.47 -4.87 32.78
C ALA A 838 -23.36 -3.66 32.44
N SER A 839 -22.79 -2.48 32.19
CA SER A 839 -23.53 -1.28 31.75
C SER A 839 -24.14 -1.44 30.36
N ARG A 840 -23.42 -2.05 29.41
CA ARG A 840 -23.98 -2.36 28.08
C ARG A 840 -25.12 -3.37 28.15
N ILE A 841 -25.00 -4.40 28.99
CA ILE A 841 -26.11 -5.34 29.28
C ILE A 841 -27.31 -4.57 29.84
N LYS A 842 -27.08 -3.69 30.83
CA LYS A 842 -28.14 -2.85 31.40
C LYS A 842 -28.86 -1.99 30.36
N HIS A 843 -28.12 -1.39 29.42
CA HIS A 843 -28.73 -0.64 28.32
C HIS A 843 -29.58 -1.53 27.40
N LEU A 844 -29.14 -2.75 27.10
CA LEU A 844 -29.93 -3.71 26.31
C LEU A 844 -31.18 -4.21 27.08
N LEU A 845 -31.12 -4.28 28.41
CA LEU A 845 -32.28 -4.57 29.26
C LEU A 845 -33.29 -3.42 29.28
N LEU A 846 -32.84 -2.18 29.14
CA LEU A 846 -33.68 -0.98 29.10
C LEU A 846 -34.27 -0.67 27.71
N ALA A 847 -33.63 -1.15 26.63
CA ALA A 847 -34.00 -0.86 25.25
C ALA A 847 -35.15 -1.71 24.70
N ASP A 848 -35.76 -2.58 25.51
CA ASP A 848 -36.90 -3.43 25.13
C ASP A 848 -38.16 -2.99 25.90
N PRO A 849 -39.01 -2.11 25.32
CA PRO A 849 -40.07 -1.42 26.03
C PRO A 849 -41.47 -2.01 25.77
N GLU A 850 -41.60 -3.30 25.46
CA GLU A 850 -42.89 -3.97 25.69
C GLU A 850 -43.06 -4.31 27.17
N GLN A 851 -43.21 -3.25 28.01
CA GLN A 851 -44.13 -3.15 29.16
C GLN A 851 -43.77 -2.03 30.16
N TYR A 852 -44.70 -1.07 30.26
CA TYR A 852 -45.04 -0.21 31.40
C TYR A 852 -44.21 1.05 31.74
N THR A 853 -44.78 2.16 31.29
CA THR A 853 -45.09 3.39 32.04
C THR A 853 -45.29 3.22 33.56
N VAL A 854 -44.62 4.05 34.38
CA VAL A 854 -45.18 4.62 35.61
C VAL A 854 -44.61 6.04 35.83
N ALA A 855 -45.52 6.94 36.22
CA ALA A 855 -45.36 8.37 36.38
C ALA A 855 -44.59 8.82 37.64
N GLY A 856 -43.95 9.99 37.54
CA GLY A 856 -43.70 10.89 38.66
C GLY A 856 -42.42 10.65 39.47
N MET A 857 -41.35 11.40 39.16
CA MET A 857 -40.44 12.00 40.14
C MET A 857 -39.39 12.87 39.45
N SER A 858 -39.43 14.18 39.74
CA SER A 858 -38.34 15.12 39.51
C SER A 858 -37.25 14.96 40.57
N VAL A 859 -36.02 15.41 40.30
CA VAL A 859 -35.23 16.35 41.14
C VAL A 859 -33.75 16.42 40.69
N GLN A 860 -33.39 17.65 40.29
CA GLN A 860 -32.17 18.46 40.41
C GLN A 860 -30.75 17.87 40.45
N CYS A 861 -29.92 18.50 39.62
CA CYS A 861 -28.46 18.56 39.65
C CYS A 861 -27.97 19.62 40.65
N PRO A 862 -26.92 19.37 41.48
CA PRO A 862 -26.20 20.43 42.18
C PRO A 862 -24.87 20.80 41.50
N LYS A 863 -24.65 22.11 41.37
CA LYS A 863 -23.38 22.75 40.98
C LYS A 863 -22.51 23.10 42.21
N ALA A 864 -21.20 23.05 41.96
CA ALA A 864 -20.10 23.91 42.45
C ALA A 864 -19.55 23.73 43.88
N THR A 865 -18.20 23.70 43.99
CA THR A 865 -17.41 24.78 44.62
C THR A 865 -15.90 24.57 44.40
N ALA A 866 -15.16 25.69 44.38
CA ALA A 866 -13.73 25.80 44.10
C ALA A 866 -12.93 26.29 45.33
N ALA A 867 -11.60 26.10 45.26
CA ALA A 867 -10.47 26.74 45.96
C ALA A 867 -10.03 26.21 47.35
N SER A 868 -8.74 25.82 47.52
CA SER A 868 -7.60 26.74 47.79
C SER A 868 -6.24 26.00 47.85
N THR A 869 -5.16 26.79 47.89
CA THR A 869 -3.74 26.60 47.51
C THR A 869 -2.74 26.22 48.63
N THR A 870 -1.46 25.98 48.22
CA THR A 870 -0.13 25.94 48.92
C THR A 870 0.46 24.54 49.14
N THR A 871 1.73 24.17 48.88
CA THR A 871 3.03 24.86 48.67
C THR A 871 4.01 23.91 47.94
N GLY A 872 5.05 24.44 47.28
CA GLY A 872 5.97 23.69 46.43
C GLY A 872 6.91 22.71 47.13
N ILE A 873 7.20 21.60 46.42
CA ILE A 873 8.42 20.81 46.55
C ILE A 873 9.07 20.77 45.17
N THR A 874 10.25 21.37 45.11
CA THR A 874 11.20 21.30 44.01
C THR A 874 11.82 19.90 43.94
N GLY A 875 11.95 19.36 42.73
CA GLY A 875 12.79 18.19 42.45
C GLY A 875 12.05 16.89 42.12
N TRP A 876 11.22 16.88 41.07
CA TRP A 876 10.91 15.62 40.42
C TRP A 876 12.17 15.15 39.68
N LYS A 877 12.91 14.20 40.28
CA LYS A 877 13.90 13.42 39.54
C LYS A 877 13.20 12.82 38.33
N SER A 878 13.87 12.84 37.18
CA SER A 878 13.34 12.16 36.00
C SER A 878 13.10 10.69 36.34
N LEU A 879 12.11 10.08 35.71
CA LEU A 879 11.78 8.67 35.92
C LEU A 879 12.99 7.75 35.71
N ALA A 880 13.90 8.12 34.80
CA ALA A 880 15.15 7.43 34.58
C ALA A 880 16.12 7.51 35.77
N GLU A 881 16.21 8.66 36.44
CA GLU A 881 17.03 8.83 37.65
C GLU A 881 16.44 8.05 38.83
N ALA A 882 15.12 8.03 38.99
CA ALA A 882 14.45 7.24 40.02
C ALA A 882 14.66 5.73 39.82
N VAL A 883 14.54 5.25 38.57
CA VAL A 883 14.82 3.84 38.20
C VAL A 883 16.29 3.49 38.41
N TRP A 884 17.22 4.40 38.10
CA TRP A 884 18.65 4.19 38.35
C TRP A 884 18.96 4.13 39.83
N ASP A 885 18.41 5.02 40.65
CA ASP A 885 18.60 4.98 42.11
C ASP A 885 18.00 3.70 42.72
N GLY A 886 16.82 3.27 42.26
CA GLY A 886 16.19 2.01 42.64
C GLY A 886 17.03 0.79 42.26
N PHE A 887 17.60 0.78 41.06
CA PHE A 887 18.52 -0.26 40.61
C PHE A 887 19.80 -0.27 41.47
N MET A 888 20.40 0.89 41.72
CA MET A 888 21.60 1.03 42.54
C MET A 888 21.38 0.61 44.00
N LEU A 889 20.17 0.77 44.54
CA LEU A 889 19.82 0.25 45.85
C LEU A 889 19.81 -1.28 45.89
N VAL A 890 19.34 -1.94 44.84
CA VAL A 890 19.31 -3.41 44.76
C VAL A 890 20.70 -3.98 44.54
N VAL A 891 21.50 -3.41 43.64
CA VAL A 891 22.84 -3.94 43.34
C VAL A 891 23.88 -3.64 44.42
N ASN A 892 23.66 -2.63 45.25
CA ASN A 892 24.51 -2.33 46.41
C ASN A 892 23.99 -2.98 47.70
N ASP A 893 22.86 -3.68 47.66
CA ASP A 893 22.37 -4.42 48.82
C ASP A 893 23.31 -5.61 49.13
N PRO A 894 23.84 -5.72 50.36
CA PRO A 894 24.80 -6.77 50.72
C PRO A 894 24.27 -8.19 50.47
N VAL A 895 22.97 -8.42 50.62
CA VAL A 895 22.35 -9.74 50.40
C VAL A 895 22.32 -10.07 48.91
N THR A 896 21.99 -9.10 48.05
CA THR A 896 22.10 -9.27 46.59
C THR A 896 23.54 -9.60 46.18
N VAL A 897 24.52 -8.80 46.64
CA VAL A 897 25.93 -8.98 46.28
C VAL A 897 26.46 -10.33 46.75
N GLN A 898 26.06 -10.79 47.93
CA GLN A 898 26.43 -12.10 48.46
C GLN A 898 25.74 -13.25 47.72
N SER A 899 24.52 -13.06 47.19
CA SER A 899 23.74 -14.10 46.52
C SER A 899 24.13 -14.32 45.06
N VAL A 900 24.40 -13.26 44.28
CA VAL A 900 24.78 -13.37 42.86
C VAL A 900 26.26 -13.15 42.57
N GLY A 901 27.02 -12.67 43.55
CA GLY A 901 28.45 -12.42 43.42
C GLY A 901 28.79 -11.11 42.72
N ILE A 902 29.90 -10.51 43.13
CA ILE A 902 30.29 -9.15 42.70
C ILE A 902 30.58 -9.02 41.19
N VAL A 903 30.94 -10.13 40.53
CA VAL A 903 31.18 -10.17 39.08
C VAL A 903 29.87 -10.06 38.30
N ALA A 904 28.80 -10.72 38.74
CA ALA A 904 27.48 -10.63 38.13
C ALA A 904 26.88 -9.23 38.31
N VAL A 905 27.04 -8.64 39.50
CA VAL A 905 26.63 -7.26 39.78
C VAL A 905 27.31 -6.26 38.85
N LYS A 906 28.64 -6.38 38.65
CA LYS A 906 29.36 -5.53 37.69
C LYS A 906 28.85 -5.69 36.25
N LYS A 907 28.48 -6.91 35.85
CA LYS A 907 27.87 -7.18 34.54
C LYS A 907 26.51 -6.49 34.42
N MET A 908 25.64 -6.58 35.43
CA MET A 908 24.33 -5.89 35.46
C MET A 908 24.48 -4.36 35.34
N VAL A 909 25.41 -3.75 36.07
CA VAL A 909 25.70 -2.30 35.99
C VAL A 909 26.20 -1.91 34.60
N SER A 910 27.04 -2.74 33.96
CA SER A 910 27.51 -2.49 32.59
C SER A 910 26.39 -2.60 31.55
N THR A 911 25.46 -3.52 31.74
CA THR A 911 24.28 -3.71 30.87
C THR A 911 23.31 -2.53 30.99
N PHE A 912 23.11 -1.98 32.20
CA PHE A 912 22.24 -0.82 32.42
C PHE A 912 22.70 0.42 31.65
N LYS A 913 24.01 0.60 31.46
CA LYS A 913 24.56 1.73 30.70
C LYS A 913 24.28 1.65 29.19
N LYS A 914 23.76 0.53 28.67
CA LYS A 914 23.40 0.37 27.25
C LYS A 914 21.99 0.90 26.97
N PRO A 915 21.78 1.75 25.94
CA PRO A 915 20.50 2.42 25.68
C PRO A 915 19.30 1.48 25.46
N PHE A 916 19.52 0.33 24.83
CA PHE A 916 18.46 -0.59 24.37
C PHE A 916 17.74 -1.36 25.50
N HIS A 917 18.27 -1.35 26.73
CA HIS A 917 17.75 -2.19 27.83
C HIS A 917 17.02 -1.41 28.94
N LYS A 918 16.83 -0.09 28.80
CA LYS A 918 16.30 0.77 29.86
C LYS A 918 14.83 0.48 30.21
N GLU A 919 13.97 0.25 29.22
CA GLU A 919 12.54 -0.05 29.43
C GLU A 919 12.34 -1.44 30.06
N THR A 920 13.06 -2.46 29.57
CA THR A 920 13.00 -3.83 30.12
C THR A 920 13.48 -3.88 31.55
N LEU A 921 14.62 -3.23 31.87
CA LEU A 921 15.13 -3.17 33.23
C LEU A 921 14.25 -2.31 34.15
N ARG A 922 13.63 -1.24 33.63
CA ARG A 922 12.60 -0.48 34.35
C ARG A 922 11.44 -1.38 34.76
N SER A 923 10.93 -2.20 33.85
CA SER A 923 9.86 -3.16 34.14
C SER A 923 10.29 -4.18 35.20
N ILE A 924 11.52 -4.69 35.13
CA ILE A 924 12.07 -5.61 36.15
C ILE A 924 12.17 -4.93 37.53
N VAL A 925 12.68 -3.69 37.59
CA VAL A 925 12.77 -2.92 38.85
C VAL A 925 11.38 -2.62 39.41
N LEU A 926 10.41 -2.22 38.57
CA LEU A 926 9.03 -1.94 38.99
C LEU A 926 8.30 -3.19 39.47
N MET A 927 8.42 -4.32 38.75
CA MET A 927 7.86 -5.62 39.17
C MET A 927 8.44 -6.11 40.50
N SER A 928 9.63 -5.63 40.85
CA SER A 928 10.28 -5.97 42.11
C SER A 928 9.86 -5.06 43.26
N CYS A 929 9.14 -3.97 43.00
CA CYS A 929 8.63 -3.04 44.01
C CYS A 929 7.30 -3.54 44.61
N PRO A 930 7.03 -3.23 45.90
CA PRO A 930 5.73 -3.53 46.51
C PRO A 930 4.58 -2.77 45.86
N ASN A 931 4.82 -1.55 45.36
CA ASN A 931 3.84 -0.72 44.66
C ASN A 931 4.38 -0.31 43.27
N PRO A 932 4.15 -1.10 42.21
CA PRO A 932 4.73 -0.86 40.88
C PRO A 932 4.21 0.40 40.18
N GLU A 933 3.13 1.01 40.66
CA GLU A 933 2.58 2.26 40.10
C GLU A 933 3.32 3.52 40.57
N ALA A 934 4.11 3.42 41.66
CA ALA A 934 4.93 4.51 42.16
C ALA A 934 6.39 4.36 41.68
N PRO A 935 7.07 5.43 41.23
CA PRO A 935 8.47 5.34 40.85
C PRO A 935 9.34 4.88 42.04
N PRO A 936 10.35 4.02 41.79
CA PRO A 936 11.20 3.51 42.86
C PRO A 936 11.93 4.67 43.54
N SER A 937 11.73 4.80 44.85
CA SER A 937 12.30 5.88 45.66
C SER A 937 13.18 5.31 46.77
N THR A 938 14.12 6.13 47.27
CA THR A 938 15.10 5.66 48.26
C THR A 938 14.51 5.38 49.63
N THR A 939 13.24 5.71 49.92
CA THR A 939 12.68 5.63 51.28
C THR A 939 11.28 5.02 51.38
N THR A 940 10.45 5.01 50.32
CA THR A 940 9.03 4.64 50.46
C THR A 940 8.53 3.56 49.49
N ASN A 941 9.28 3.22 48.43
CA ASN A 941 8.92 2.15 47.50
C ASN A 941 10.18 1.44 46.95
N ARG A 942 10.92 0.76 47.84
CA ARG A 942 12.18 0.09 47.49
C ARG A 942 11.93 -1.26 46.80
N PRO A 943 12.65 -1.59 45.71
CA PRO A 943 12.54 -2.91 45.08
C PRO A 943 13.11 -4.00 46.00
N SER A 944 12.44 -5.16 46.04
CA SER A 944 12.90 -6.33 46.79
C SER A 944 14.05 -7.03 46.05
N PRO A 945 15.21 -7.22 46.70
CA PRO A 945 16.35 -7.96 46.13
C PRO A 945 15.98 -9.35 45.57
N ILE A 946 15.18 -10.11 46.32
CA ILE A 946 14.83 -11.49 45.97
C ILE A 946 13.90 -11.51 44.74
N LYS A 947 12.89 -10.64 44.71
CA LYS A 947 11.99 -10.54 43.54
C LYS A 947 12.72 -10.04 42.30
N PHE A 948 13.68 -9.14 42.47
CA PHE A 948 14.51 -8.63 41.40
C PHE A 948 15.37 -9.73 40.79
N LEU A 949 16.05 -10.52 41.63
CA LEU A 949 16.88 -11.63 41.16
C LEU A 949 16.05 -12.71 40.45
N ASP A 950 14.86 -13.02 40.97
CA ASP A 950 13.94 -13.97 40.35
C ASP A 950 13.41 -13.48 39.00
N ALA A 951 12.96 -12.22 38.92
CA ALA A 951 12.52 -11.62 37.66
C ALA A 951 13.66 -11.51 36.63
N PHE A 952 14.87 -11.16 37.08
CA PHE A 952 16.06 -11.09 36.22
C PHE A 952 16.48 -12.47 35.70
N HIS A 953 16.48 -13.51 36.53
CA HIS A 953 16.80 -14.88 36.10
C HIS A 953 15.76 -15.45 35.14
N ARG A 954 14.47 -15.19 35.36
CA ARG A 954 13.42 -15.55 34.39
C ARG A 954 13.62 -14.84 33.06
N HIS A 955 14.03 -13.57 33.09
CA HIS A 955 14.35 -12.84 31.86
C HIS A 955 15.52 -13.48 31.10
N GLU A 956 16.62 -13.83 31.77
CA GLU A 956 17.74 -14.53 31.11
C GLU A 956 17.36 -15.93 30.63
N GLN A 957 16.46 -16.65 31.31
CA GLN A 957 16.06 -18.01 30.93
C GLN A 957 15.09 -18.08 29.76
N PHE A 958 14.16 -17.12 29.61
CA PHE A 958 13.04 -17.25 28.69
C PHE A 958 13.10 -16.35 27.46
N GLY A 959 14.02 -15.37 27.39
CA GLY A 959 14.03 -14.40 26.29
C GLY A 959 12.75 -13.56 26.23
N PHE A 960 12.68 -12.55 25.36
CA PHE A 960 11.56 -11.62 25.31
C PHE A 960 10.20 -12.31 25.12
N PHE A 961 9.23 -11.98 25.97
CA PHE A 961 7.80 -12.14 25.67
C PHE A 961 7.27 -10.75 25.29
N GLU A 962 6.82 -10.61 24.04
CA GLU A 962 6.02 -9.48 23.57
C GLU A 962 4.61 -9.52 24.17
#